data_AF-A0A7W9HFD6-F1
#
_entry.id   AF-A0A7W9HFD6-F1
#
_cell.length_a   1.000
_cell.length_b   1.000
_cell.length_c   1.000
_cell.angle_alpha   90.00
_cell.angle_beta   90.00
_cell.angle_gamma   90.00
#
_symmetry.space_group_name_H-M   'P 1'
#
loop_
_entity.id
_entity.type
_entity.pdbx_description
1 polymer ?
#
loop_
_entity_poly.entity_id
_entity_poly.type
_entity_poly.pdbx_seq_one_letter_code
_entity_poly.pdbx_strand_id
1 'polypeptide(L)'
;MTDVRRTIDAVWKLESAALIGGLTRLVRDVGLAEELAQDALVTALEQWPSSGVPDNPAAWLMTTAKRRGIDHMRRAERLTRRHEQLARELDQPRDVEQRDVEHHDVQHDDVLRLMFLSSHPVLPTEQRVALTLRVVGGLTAAEIARAFLVTEQRIAQRIAAAKQALSGVPIELPEGASLAERLSSVLEVVYLIFNEGYSATAGDDLMRLDLTLEALRLGRLLAELAPDEAEVHGLVALMEIQASRSAARTGPSGEPVQLHEQNRGRWDRLLIRRGFTALLRARDIGGPPGPYVLQAAIAVCHAQARTAEDTDWRQISTLYDALVRLRPTPVVRLNRAVAVGFAQGPEAGLALADELSTDRTLLDYHLLPGVRGDLLAKLGRPAEARVEFARAAALTRNAAERDFLLRRADELGTAAPVVTLGQAATDFLARDDLDAATKRSYAQTLRRLCSALGDRRPLESLTADEIAAVFEVAWGDAAAKTWNRHRSTVRSFGAWAALPDLPDLPHLAAMVERRVESSVRTPGLTAAQLERLWEFEVPVRERTLWRLLHESAAGVRVVLSLNVEDLDLDDRRARVAGRWVTWRSGTARLLPVLLAGRGRGPLFLADRRPGPARPRAAADLCPDTGRGRLSYERAEYLFKRATRALDPAGQGHTLRQLWSGRR
;
A
#
# COMPACT_ATOMS: atom_id res chain seq x y z
N MET A 1 -12.70 -3.96 51.63
CA MET A 1 -12.81 -5.18 50.78
C MET A 1 -12.00 -5.06 49.49
N THR A 2 -12.34 -4.16 48.57
CA THR A 2 -11.63 -3.99 47.28
C THR A 2 -10.14 -3.69 47.44
N ASP A 3 -9.79 -2.93 48.46
CA ASP A 3 -8.40 -2.54 48.77
C ASP A 3 -7.56 -3.75 49.20
N VAL A 4 -7.97 -4.46 50.26
CA VAL A 4 -7.32 -5.69 50.76
C VAL A 4 -7.09 -6.74 49.67
N ARG A 5 -8.02 -6.91 48.71
CA ARG A 5 -7.80 -7.82 47.57
C ARG A 5 -6.67 -7.35 46.66
N ARG A 6 -6.60 -6.05 46.31
CA ARG A 6 -5.47 -5.49 45.57
C ARG A 6 -4.15 -5.59 46.33
N THR A 7 -4.17 -5.43 47.66
CA THR A 7 -2.98 -5.65 48.51
C THR A 7 -2.51 -7.12 48.41
N ILE A 8 -3.44 -8.08 48.48
CA ILE A 8 -3.14 -9.51 48.32
C ILE A 8 -2.58 -9.81 46.92
N ASP A 9 -3.21 -9.30 45.85
CA ASP A 9 -2.74 -9.51 44.47
C ASP A 9 -1.33 -8.92 44.25
N ALA A 10 -1.05 -7.75 44.84
CA ALA A 10 0.26 -7.09 44.75
C ALA A 10 1.33 -7.83 45.57
N VAL A 11 1.03 -8.21 46.82
CA VAL A 11 1.92 -9.04 47.65
C VAL A 11 2.22 -10.36 46.95
N TRP A 12 1.21 -11.02 46.37
CA TRP A 12 1.42 -12.28 45.66
C TRP A 12 2.37 -12.11 44.46
N LYS A 13 2.18 -11.09 43.62
CA LYS A 13 3.06 -10.85 42.45
C LYS A 13 4.49 -10.42 42.80
N LEU A 14 4.74 -9.94 44.01
CA LEU A 14 6.08 -9.66 44.53
C LEU A 14 6.71 -10.92 45.16
N GLU A 15 5.98 -11.60 46.03
CA GLU A 15 6.53 -12.62 46.94
C GLU A 15 6.40 -14.07 46.45
N SER A 16 5.58 -14.37 45.44
CA SER A 16 5.29 -15.76 45.04
C SER A 16 6.53 -16.54 44.64
N ALA A 17 7.50 -15.89 43.98
CA ALA A 17 8.74 -16.53 43.56
C ALA A 17 9.60 -16.98 44.75
N ALA A 18 9.75 -16.12 45.76
CA ALA A 18 10.49 -16.41 46.98
C ALA A 18 9.76 -17.47 47.84
N LEU A 19 8.44 -17.35 47.93
CA LEU A 19 7.58 -18.31 48.62
C LEU A 19 7.68 -19.70 48.01
N ILE A 20 7.46 -19.82 46.69
CA ILE A 20 7.51 -21.10 45.98
C ILE A 20 8.94 -21.65 45.93
N GLY A 21 9.98 -20.83 45.78
CA GLY A 21 11.38 -21.26 45.81
C GLY A 21 11.74 -21.92 47.15
N GLY A 22 11.48 -21.21 48.26
CA GLY A 22 11.76 -21.72 49.61
C GLY A 22 10.94 -22.96 49.99
N LEU A 23 9.71 -23.09 49.48
CA LEU A 23 8.90 -24.30 49.62
C LEU A 23 9.41 -25.44 48.72
N THR A 24 9.87 -25.14 47.51
CA THR A 24 10.43 -26.13 46.56
C THR A 24 11.69 -26.77 47.13
N ARG A 25 12.57 -25.99 47.80
CA ARG A 25 13.72 -26.53 48.56
C ARG A 25 13.29 -27.39 49.76
N LEU A 26 12.19 -27.04 50.45
CA LEU A 26 11.68 -27.79 51.60
C LEU A 26 11.07 -29.14 51.22
N VAL A 27 10.14 -29.16 50.24
CA VAL A 27 9.37 -30.37 49.89
C VAL A 27 9.95 -31.15 48.71
N ARG A 28 10.96 -30.60 48.03
CA ARG A 28 11.64 -31.17 46.85
C ARG A 28 10.75 -31.46 45.64
N ASP A 29 9.63 -30.74 45.54
CA ASP A 29 8.69 -30.81 44.42
C ASP A 29 8.08 -29.42 44.18
N VAL A 30 8.19 -28.91 42.94
CA VAL A 30 7.70 -27.57 42.56
C VAL A 30 6.17 -27.52 42.40
N GLY A 31 5.55 -28.68 42.12
CA GLY A 31 4.10 -28.81 42.04
C GLY A 31 3.45 -28.67 43.40
N LEU A 32 3.91 -29.44 44.37
CA LEU A 32 3.48 -29.40 45.77
C LEU A 32 3.85 -28.06 46.43
N ALA A 33 5.01 -27.48 46.11
CA ALA A 33 5.40 -26.17 46.63
C ALA A 33 4.44 -25.05 46.18
N GLU A 34 4.01 -25.05 44.90
CA GLU A 34 3.04 -24.07 44.40
C GLU A 34 1.64 -24.30 44.99
N GLU A 35 1.22 -25.55 45.19
CA GLU A 35 -0.05 -25.88 45.85
C GLU A 35 -0.07 -25.42 47.31
N LEU A 36 0.99 -25.67 48.08
CA LEU A 36 1.15 -25.19 49.46
C LEU A 36 1.17 -23.65 49.56
N ALA A 37 1.70 -22.97 48.55
CA ALA A 37 1.68 -21.52 48.45
C ALA A 37 0.29 -20.96 48.11
N GLN A 38 -0.46 -21.63 47.22
CA GLN A 38 -1.87 -21.29 46.95
C GLN A 38 -2.77 -21.51 48.18
N ASP A 39 -2.55 -22.59 48.93
CA ASP A 39 -3.25 -22.88 50.19
C ASP A 39 -3.06 -21.76 51.24
N ALA A 40 -1.85 -21.19 51.32
CA ALA A 40 -1.56 -20.04 52.16
C ALA A 40 -2.24 -18.75 51.65
N LEU A 41 -2.27 -18.53 50.33
CA LEU A 41 -2.97 -17.42 49.69
C LEU A 41 -4.49 -17.48 49.92
N VAL A 42 -5.11 -18.66 49.83
CA VAL A 42 -6.53 -18.86 50.18
C VAL A 42 -6.78 -18.49 51.65
N THR A 43 -5.88 -18.91 52.55
CA THR A 43 -5.99 -18.56 53.99
C THR A 43 -5.88 -17.04 54.22
N ALA A 44 -5.03 -16.34 53.46
CA ALA A 44 -4.96 -14.87 53.51
C ALA A 44 -6.25 -14.21 53.00
N LEU A 45 -6.82 -14.72 51.90
CA LEU A 45 -8.08 -14.26 51.32
C LEU A 45 -9.30 -14.48 52.24
N GLU A 46 -9.25 -15.50 53.10
CA GLU A 46 -10.27 -15.75 54.14
C GLU A 46 -10.08 -14.85 55.37
N GLN A 47 -8.84 -14.75 55.89
CA GLN A 47 -8.60 -14.12 57.19
C GLN A 47 -8.40 -12.60 57.11
N TRP A 48 -7.53 -12.11 56.22
CA TRP A 48 -7.13 -10.69 56.19
C TRP A 48 -8.29 -9.70 55.96
N PRO A 49 -9.39 -10.02 55.25
CA PRO A 49 -10.57 -9.14 55.19
C PRO A 49 -11.25 -8.87 56.54
N SER A 50 -10.98 -9.67 57.58
CA SER A 50 -11.53 -9.52 58.93
C SER A 50 -10.45 -9.19 59.99
N SER A 51 -9.24 -9.72 59.86
CA SER A 51 -8.12 -9.43 60.78
C SER A 51 -7.32 -8.17 60.43
N GLY A 52 -7.47 -7.65 59.22
CA GLY A 52 -6.50 -6.75 58.60
C GLY A 52 -5.33 -7.52 57.95
N VAL A 53 -4.54 -6.81 57.15
CA VAL A 53 -3.32 -7.32 56.52
C VAL A 53 -2.16 -7.25 57.53
N PRO A 54 -1.35 -8.30 57.73
CA PRO A 54 -0.20 -8.27 58.64
C PRO A 54 0.89 -7.28 58.21
N ASP A 55 1.64 -6.74 59.18
CA ASP A 55 2.76 -5.80 58.92
C ASP A 55 3.87 -6.38 58.03
N ASN A 56 4.06 -7.71 58.08
CA ASN A 56 4.89 -8.45 57.13
C ASN A 56 4.07 -9.58 56.45
N PRO A 57 3.42 -9.29 55.31
CA PRO A 57 2.61 -10.25 54.57
C PRO A 57 3.41 -11.46 54.07
N ALA A 58 4.66 -11.23 53.64
CA ALA A 58 5.55 -12.25 53.07
C ALA A 58 5.92 -13.32 54.10
N ALA A 59 6.37 -12.89 55.29
CA ALA A 59 6.71 -13.79 56.40
C ALA A 59 5.47 -14.56 56.91
N TRP A 60 4.29 -13.93 56.91
CA TRP A 60 3.04 -14.60 57.28
C TRP A 60 2.66 -15.71 56.28
N LEU A 61 2.76 -15.44 54.98
CA LEU A 61 2.49 -16.43 53.92
C LEU A 61 3.51 -17.58 53.98
N MET A 62 4.79 -17.26 54.10
CA MET A 62 5.88 -18.23 54.25
C MET A 62 5.69 -19.15 55.47
N THR A 63 5.35 -18.58 56.62
CA THR A 63 5.09 -19.35 57.85
C THR A 63 3.85 -20.24 57.72
N THR A 64 2.78 -19.72 57.10
CA THR A 64 1.53 -20.46 56.88
C THR A 64 1.71 -21.62 55.90
N ALA A 65 2.46 -21.41 54.82
CA ALA A 65 2.79 -22.47 53.85
C ALA A 65 3.77 -23.51 54.42
N LYS A 66 4.83 -23.09 55.13
CA LYS A 66 5.78 -24.00 55.79
C LYS A 66 5.09 -24.92 56.80
N ARG A 67 4.16 -24.39 57.62
CA ARG A 67 3.36 -25.21 58.55
C ARG A 67 2.54 -26.27 57.82
N ARG A 68 1.82 -25.89 56.76
CA ARG A 68 1.08 -26.85 55.90
C ARG A 68 1.99 -27.87 55.23
N GLY A 69 3.17 -27.47 54.77
CA GLY A 69 4.17 -28.36 54.16
C GLY A 69 4.68 -29.40 55.16
N ILE A 70 5.05 -28.98 56.36
CA ILE A 70 5.44 -29.88 57.46
C ILE A 70 4.30 -30.84 57.82
N ASP A 71 3.05 -30.37 57.89
CA ASP A 71 1.91 -31.25 58.17
C ASP A 71 1.50 -32.13 56.98
N HIS A 72 1.81 -31.74 55.73
CA HIS A 72 1.76 -32.62 54.57
C HIS A 72 2.82 -33.72 54.69
N MET A 73 4.09 -33.37 54.92
CA MET A 73 5.19 -34.34 55.11
C MET A 73 4.88 -35.32 56.24
N ARG A 74 4.46 -34.83 57.41
CA ARG A 74 3.99 -35.68 58.52
C ARG A 74 2.79 -36.56 58.16
N ARG A 75 1.88 -36.13 57.26
CA ARG A 75 0.76 -36.96 56.78
C ARG A 75 1.24 -38.03 55.80
N ALA A 76 2.11 -37.68 54.85
CA ALA A 76 2.74 -38.61 53.92
C ALA A 76 3.56 -39.66 54.68
N GLU A 77 4.43 -39.23 55.60
CA GLU A 77 5.15 -40.13 56.51
C GLU A 77 4.22 -41.03 57.32
N ARG A 78 3.09 -40.53 57.85
CA ARG A 78 2.11 -41.39 58.56
C ARG A 78 1.34 -42.32 57.63
N LEU A 79 1.30 -42.06 56.32
CA LEU A 79 0.72 -42.94 55.32
C LEU A 79 1.73 -44.04 54.94
N THR A 80 2.97 -43.66 54.63
CA THR A 80 4.09 -44.56 54.36
C THR A 80 4.38 -45.45 55.59
N ARG A 81 4.52 -44.87 56.78
CA ARG A 81 4.65 -45.61 58.05
C ARG A 81 3.42 -46.47 58.38
N ARG A 82 2.24 -46.26 57.78
CA ARG A 82 1.07 -47.16 57.89
C ARG A 82 1.14 -48.34 56.90
N HIS A 83 1.78 -48.17 55.75
CA HIS A 83 2.14 -49.28 54.86
C HIS A 83 3.35 -50.07 55.41
N GLU A 84 4.26 -49.39 56.11
CA GLU A 84 5.48 -49.96 56.70
C GLU A 84 5.30 -50.39 58.18
N GLN A 85 4.09 -50.28 58.77
CA GLN A 85 3.83 -50.68 60.16
C GLN A 85 3.76 -52.21 60.39
N LEU A 86 4.59 -52.94 59.66
CA LEU A 86 5.19 -54.22 60.06
C LEU A 86 6.59 -54.04 60.70
N ALA A 87 7.10 -52.80 60.80
CA ALA A 87 8.27 -52.38 61.56
C ALA A 87 7.94 -51.17 62.48
N ARG A 88 8.84 -50.84 63.42
CA ARG A 88 8.52 -49.99 64.60
C ARG A 88 9.20 -48.60 64.62
N GLU A 89 8.42 -47.63 65.12
CA GLU A 89 8.76 -46.59 66.11
C GLU A 89 10.13 -45.88 66.07
N LEU A 90 10.10 -44.54 65.90
CA LEU A 90 10.58 -43.55 66.89
C LEU A 90 10.25 -42.10 66.46
N ASP A 91 10.56 -41.15 67.34
CA ASP A 91 10.23 -39.70 67.29
C ASP A 91 11.51 -38.88 66.87
N GLN A 92 11.72 -37.55 66.98
CA GLN A 92 11.10 -36.42 67.69
C GLN A 92 11.46 -35.08 66.99
N PRO A 93 10.61 -34.03 66.96
CA PRO A 93 10.88 -32.80 66.21
C PRO A 93 11.91 -31.88 66.89
N ARG A 94 12.55 -31.01 66.09
CA ARG A 94 13.39 -29.89 66.54
C ARG A 94 12.84 -28.55 66.07
N ASP A 95 13.00 -27.53 66.90
CA ASP A 95 12.72 -26.14 66.55
C ASP A 95 13.76 -25.57 65.57
N VAL A 96 13.37 -24.47 64.90
CA VAL A 96 14.23 -23.72 63.99
C VAL A 96 14.08 -22.23 64.31
N GLU A 97 15.08 -21.67 65.00
CA GLU A 97 15.17 -20.22 65.23
C GLU A 97 15.52 -19.47 63.94
N GLN A 98 15.08 -18.21 63.84
CA GLN A 98 15.32 -17.35 62.68
C GLN A 98 16.52 -16.41 62.95
N ARG A 99 17.36 -16.20 61.92
CA ARG A 99 18.43 -15.20 61.90
C ARG A 99 18.35 -14.41 60.62
N ASP A 100 18.13 -13.10 60.72
CA ASP A 100 17.70 -12.30 59.58
C ASP A 100 18.83 -11.90 58.61
N VAL A 101 20.09 -12.02 59.02
CA VAL A 101 21.26 -11.69 58.16
C VAL A 101 21.58 -12.81 57.17
N GLU A 102 21.25 -14.07 57.49
CA GLU A 102 21.46 -15.23 56.61
C GLU A 102 20.25 -15.48 55.66
N HIS A 103 19.12 -14.81 55.89
CA HIS A 103 17.88 -15.06 55.13
C HIS A 103 17.88 -14.48 53.71
N HIS A 104 18.54 -13.35 53.48
CA HIS A 104 18.46 -12.60 52.23
C HIS A 104 19.07 -13.39 51.05
N ASP A 105 20.31 -13.85 51.23
CA ASP A 105 21.05 -14.55 50.17
C ASP A 105 20.42 -15.92 49.89
N VAL A 106 20.01 -16.65 50.94
CA VAL A 106 19.27 -17.92 50.82
C VAL A 106 17.94 -17.75 50.05
N GLN A 107 17.26 -16.60 50.19
CA GLN A 107 16.06 -16.29 49.41
C GLN A 107 16.37 -15.98 47.94
N HIS A 108 17.49 -15.31 47.64
CA HIS A 108 17.95 -15.08 46.26
C HIS A 108 18.28 -16.42 45.59
N ASP A 109 19.09 -17.22 46.25
CA ASP A 109 19.45 -18.60 45.91
C ASP A 109 18.21 -19.45 45.53
N ASP A 110 17.16 -19.40 46.34
CA ASP A 110 15.93 -20.17 46.12
C ASP A 110 15.07 -19.66 44.95
N VAL A 111 15.07 -18.35 44.66
CA VAL A 111 14.43 -17.80 43.46
C VAL A 111 15.21 -18.15 42.20
N LEU A 112 16.54 -18.12 42.27
CA LEU A 112 17.41 -18.49 41.14
C LEU A 112 17.30 -20.00 40.82
N ARG A 113 17.25 -20.87 41.86
CA ARG A 113 16.86 -22.28 41.71
C ARG A 113 15.53 -22.44 41.00
N LEU A 114 14.51 -21.67 41.41
CA LEU A 114 13.18 -21.74 40.80
C LEU A 114 13.18 -21.31 39.33
N MET A 115 13.92 -20.27 38.95
CA MET A 115 14.10 -19.85 37.55
C MET A 115 14.77 -20.93 36.68
N PHE A 116 15.84 -21.57 37.17
CA PHE A 116 16.48 -22.67 36.45
C PHE A 116 15.58 -23.89 36.32
N LEU A 117 14.79 -24.20 37.36
CA LEU A 117 13.89 -25.34 37.38
C LEU A 117 12.67 -25.12 36.46
N SER A 118 12.06 -23.92 36.49
CA SER A 118 10.95 -23.58 35.60
C SER A 118 11.38 -23.44 34.13
N SER A 119 12.66 -23.17 33.89
CA SER A 119 13.30 -23.10 32.57
C SER A 119 14.08 -24.36 32.20
N HIS A 120 13.89 -25.48 32.89
CA HIS A 120 14.76 -26.66 32.71
C HIS A 120 14.63 -27.26 31.28
N PRO A 121 15.74 -27.60 30.58
CA PRO A 121 15.71 -28.06 29.19
C PRO A 121 14.88 -29.32 28.90
N VAL A 122 14.56 -30.12 29.93
CA VAL A 122 13.63 -31.27 29.80
C VAL A 122 12.21 -30.85 29.39
N LEU A 123 11.83 -29.61 29.69
CA LEU A 123 10.54 -29.04 29.35
C LEU A 123 10.55 -28.48 27.92
N PRO A 124 9.55 -28.79 27.08
CA PRO A 124 9.30 -28.05 25.84
C PRO A 124 9.16 -26.55 26.08
N THR A 125 9.54 -25.72 25.12
CA THR A 125 9.59 -24.25 25.28
C THR A 125 8.26 -23.64 25.75
N GLU A 126 7.12 -24.14 25.25
CA GLU A 126 5.79 -23.68 25.72
C GLU A 126 5.52 -23.98 27.20
N GLN A 127 6.08 -25.09 27.72
CA GLN A 127 6.00 -25.47 29.13
C GLN A 127 6.95 -24.63 29.97
N ARG A 128 8.18 -24.37 29.50
CA ARG A 128 9.13 -23.46 30.18
C ARG A 128 8.53 -22.07 30.38
N VAL A 129 7.96 -21.50 29.32
CA VAL A 129 7.32 -20.17 29.35
C VAL A 129 6.11 -20.15 30.28
N ALA A 130 5.18 -21.11 30.15
CA ALA A 130 3.97 -21.15 30.97
C ALA A 130 4.27 -21.41 32.46
N LEU A 131 5.23 -22.28 32.78
CA LEU A 131 5.62 -22.56 34.16
C LEU A 131 6.36 -21.38 34.79
N THR A 132 7.32 -20.77 34.08
CA THR A 132 8.07 -19.61 34.59
C THR A 132 7.15 -18.43 34.89
N LEU A 133 6.20 -18.11 34.00
CA LEU A 133 5.18 -17.08 34.24
C LEU A 133 4.25 -17.43 35.42
N ARG A 134 4.00 -18.71 35.68
CA ARG A 134 3.19 -19.15 36.82
C ARG A 134 3.92 -19.03 38.16
N VAL A 135 5.12 -19.61 38.27
CA VAL A 135 5.81 -19.77 39.57
C VAL A 135 6.74 -18.60 39.91
N VAL A 136 7.42 -18.03 38.91
CA VAL A 136 8.29 -16.85 39.08
C VAL A 136 7.53 -15.56 38.78
N GLY A 137 6.67 -15.60 37.76
CA GLY A 137 5.80 -14.48 37.38
C GLY A 137 4.61 -14.25 38.32
N GLY A 138 4.15 -15.29 39.02
CA GLY A 138 2.98 -15.25 39.89
C GLY A 138 1.63 -15.16 39.16
N LEU A 139 1.61 -15.17 37.83
CA LEU A 139 0.39 -15.03 37.02
C LEU A 139 -0.56 -16.20 37.20
N THR A 140 -1.86 -15.94 37.05
CA THR A 140 -2.90 -16.96 36.91
C THR A 140 -2.88 -17.63 35.53
N ALA A 141 -3.42 -18.85 35.43
CA ALA A 141 -3.61 -19.53 34.15
C ALA A 141 -4.48 -18.69 33.19
N ALA A 142 -5.50 -18.00 33.70
CA ALA A 142 -6.32 -17.04 32.96
C ALA A 142 -5.52 -15.83 32.42
N GLU A 143 -4.60 -15.24 33.19
CA GLU A 143 -3.73 -14.16 32.72
C GLU A 143 -2.80 -14.62 31.60
N ILE A 144 -2.13 -15.76 31.78
CA ILE A 144 -1.25 -16.34 30.76
C ILE A 144 -2.06 -16.72 29.50
N ALA A 145 -3.26 -17.25 29.66
CA ALA A 145 -4.13 -17.62 28.54
C ALA A 145 -4.52 -16.41 27.68
N ARG A 146 -4.90 -15.29 28.31
CA ARG A 146 -5.12 -14.00 27.62
C ARG A 146 -3.82 -13.49 26.98
N ALA A 147 -2.72 -13.52 27.71
CA ALA A 147 -1.42 -13.01 27.25
C ALA A 147 -0.81 -13.80 26.07
N PHE A 148 -1.30 -15.00 25.75
CA PHE A 148 -0.88 -15.83 24.61
C PHE A 148 -2.02 -16.18 23.63
N LEU A 149 -3.22 -15.60 23.80
CA LEU A 149 -4.42 -15.86 22.98
C LEU A 149 -4.75 -17.36 22.82
N VAL A 150 -4.67 -18.12 23.91
CA VAL A 150 -5.04 -19.56 23.98
C VAL A 150 -6.08 -19.81 25.08
N THR A 151 -6.65 -21.02 25.12
CA THR A 151 -7.60 -21.37 26.20
C THR A 151 -6.90 -21.58 27.53
N GLU A 152 -7.55 -21.18 28.62
CA GLU A 152 -7.05 -21.40 29.99
C GLU A 152 -6.81 -22.88 30.29
N GLN A 153 -7.68 -23.77 29.80
CA GLN A 153 -7.50 -25.21 29.87
C GLN A 153 -6.17 -25.68 29.26
N ARG A 154 -5.74 -25.10 28.12
CA ARG A 154 -4.45 -25.45 27.48
C ARG A 154 -3.27 -24.98 28.32
N ILE A 155 -3.38 -23.80 28.96
CA ILE A 155 -2.34 -23.32 29.88
C ILE A 155 -2.27 -24.19 31.14
N ALA A 156 -3.40 -24.51 31.76
CA ALA A 156 -3.46 -25.39 32.92
C ALA A 156 -2.85 -26.79 32.60
N GLN A 157 -3.16 -27.35 31.43
CA GLN A 157 -2.55 -28.59 30.94
C GLN A 157 -1.04 -28.47 30.72
N ARG A 158 -0.55 -27.37 30.12
CA ARG A 158 0.90 -27.12 29.96
C ARG A 158 1.61 -27.03 31.32
N ILE A 159 1.03 -26.32 32.29
CA ILE A 159 1.61 -26.16 33.64
C ILE A 159 1.60 -27.48 34.41
N ALA A 160 0.50 -28.25 34.36
CA ALA A 160 0.41 -29.55 35.02
C ALA A 160 1.39 -30.57 34.41
N ALA A 161 1.51 -30.61 33.08
CA ALA A 161 2.50 -31.44 32.41
C ALA A 161 3.94 -31.02 32.75
N ALA A 162 4.20 -29.71 32.87
CA ALA A 162 5.51 -29.20 33.27
C ALA A 162 5.88 -29.60 34.71
N LYS A 163 4.97 -29.41 35.68
CA LYS A 163 5.13 -29.91 37.06
C LYS A 163 5.46 -31.41 37.06
N GLN A 164 4.67 -32.21 36.34
CA GLN A 164 4.83 -33.67 36.29
C GLN A 164 6.15 -34.12 35.64
N ALA A 165 6.66 -33.38 34.65
CA ALA A 165 7.95 -33.65 34.01
C ALA A 165 9.17 -33.21 34.84
N LEU A 166 8.96 -32.39 35.89
CA LEU A 166 9.98 -32.00 36.85
C LEU A 166 10.01 -32.88 38.12
N SER A 167 9.03 -33.76 38.31
CA SER A 167 8.97 -34.72 39.42
C SER A 167 10.23 -35.59 39.45
N GLY A 168 11.14 -35.34 40.40
CA GLY A 168 12.41 -36.06 40.56
C GLY A 168 13.61 -35.44 39.83
N VAL A 169 13.47 -34.27 39.21
CA VAL A 169 14.62 -33.49 38.70
C VAL A 169 15.40 -32.90 39.90
N PRO A 170 16.75 -33.00 39.94
CA PRO A 170 17.54 -32.44 41.04
C PRO A 170 17.40 -30.92 41.19
N ILE A 171 17.02 -30.48 42.39
CA ILE A 171 16.80 -29.06 42.74
C ILE A 171 18.09 -28.50 43.36
N GLU A 172 19.12 -28.39 42.51
CA GLU A 172 20.46 -27.91 42.87
C GLU A 172 20.83 -26.72 41.99
N LEU A 173 21.54 -25.73 42.56
CA LEU A 173 22.11 -24.66 41.75
C LEU A 173 23.19 -25.23 40.83
N PRO A 174 23.21 -24.86 39.54
CA PRO A 174 24.28 -25.24 38.65
C PRO A 174 25.55 -24.43 38.97
N GLU A 175 26.69 -25.12 39.09
CA GLU A 175 28.00 -24.48 39.29
C GLU A 175 28.86 -24.52 38.01
N GLY A 176 29.81 -23.59 37.91
CA GLY A 176 30.82 -23.54 36.85
C GLY A 176 30.22 -23.57 35.44
N ALA A 177 30.73 -24.45 34.57
CA ALA A 177 30.26 -24.56 33.19
C ALA A 177 28.76 -24.90 33.04
N SER A 178 28.16 -25.56 34.04
CA SER A 178 26.73 -25.90 34.01
C SER A 178 25.82 -24.68 34.26
N LEU A 179 26.34 -23.63 34.91
CA LEU A 179 25.63 -22.38 35.15
C LEU A 179 25.29 -21.71 33.81
N ALA A 180 26.29 -21.52 32.95
CA ALA A 180 26.14 -20.87 31.65
C ALA A 180 25.12 -21.58 30.72
N GLU A 181 25.10 -22.91 30.72
CA GLU A 181 24.14 -23.68 29.91
C GLU A 181 22.70 -23.50 30.42
N ARG A 182 22.45 -23.66 31.74
CA ARG A 182 21.10 -23.45 32.30
C ARG A 182 20.66 -21.99 32.18
N LEU A 183 21.57 -21.04 32.38
CA LEU A 183 21.32 -19.60 32.25
C LEU A 183 20.93 -19.21 30.82
N SER A 184 21.56 -19.79 29.80
CA SER A 184 21.17 -19.63 28.40
C SER A 184 19.69 -19.96 28.16
N SER A 185 19.15 -20.99 28.83
CA SER A 185 17.73 -21.34 28.72
C SER A 185 16.79 -20.42 29.52
N VAL A 186 17.20 -19.92 30.68
CA VAL A 186 16.45 -18.87 31.42
C VAL A 186 16.36 -17.59 30.57
N LEU A 187 17.49 -17.16 30.00
CA LEU A 187 17.57 -15.97 29.14
C LEU A 187 16.71 -16.12 27.87
N GLU A 188 16.72 -17.32 27.24
CA GLU A 188 15.82 -17.64 26.13
C GLU A 188 14.34 -17.50 26.54
N VAL A 189 13.94 -18.07 27.69
CA VAL A 189 12.55 -18.01 28.18
C VAL A 189 12.13 -16.57 28.46
N VAL A 190 12.95 -15.77 29.15
CA VAL A 190 12.66 -14.36 29.44
C VAL A 190 12.57 -13.54 28.14
N TYR A 191 13.45 -13.76 27.17
CA TYR A 191 13.39 -13.05 25.89
C TYR A 191 12.20 -13.49 25.02
N LEU A 192 11.78 -14.76 25.06
CA LEU A 192 10.56 -15.22 24.38
C LEU A 192 9.30 -14.56 24.95
N ILE A 193 9.21 -14.44 26.28
CA ILE A 193 8.13 -13.70 26.95
C ILE A 193 8.16 -12.23 26.52
N PHE A 194 9.34 -11.60 26.49
CA PHE A 194 9.49 -10.22 26.04
C PHE A 194 9.03 -10.02 24.59
N ASN A 195 9.47 -10.89 23.67
CA ASN A 195 9.16 -10.77 22.25
C ASN A 195 7.66 -10.92 21.96
N GLU A 196 6.96 -11.88 22.57
CA GLU A 196 5.51 -12.05 22.40
C GLU A 196 4.71 -10.85 22.97
N GLY A 197 5.26 -10.15 23.98
CA GLY A 197 4.71 -8.89 24.45
C GLY A 197 5.04 -7.70 23.53
N TYR A 198 6.27 -7.64 23.01
CA TYR A 198 6.79 -6.47 22.29
C TYR A 198 6.38 -6.42 20.81
N SER A 199 6.21 -7.58 20.16
CA SER A 199 5.60 -7.74 18.83
C SER A 199 4.66 -8.95 18.87
N ALA A 200 3.36 -8.71 19.05
CA ALA A 200 2.39 -9.77 19.31
C ALA A 200 2.16 -10.68 18.08
N THR A 201 2.50 -11.98 18.20
CA THR A 201 2.46 -12.96 17.09
C THR A 201 1.07 -13.17 16.45
N ALA A 202 0.01 -12.78 17.14
CA ALA A 202 -1.37 -12.82 16.67
C ALA A 202 -2.27 -11.83 17.44
N GLY A 203 -3.43 -11.53 16.87
CA GLY A 203 -4.44 -10.65 17.45
C GLY A 203 -4.50 -9.28 16.78
N ASP A 204 -5.28 -8.38 17.39
CA ASP A 204 -5.56 -7.04 16.84
C ASP A 204 -4.52 -6.00 17.30
N ASP A 205 -4.04 -6.11 18.54
CA ASP A 205 -2.99 -5.24 19.08
C ASP A 205 -1.59 -5.58 18.54
N LEU A 206 -0.76 -4.56 18.33
CA LEU A 206 0.66 -4.72 17.98
C LEU A 206 1.53 -5.19 19.16
N MET A 207 1.09 -4.92 20.40
CA MET A 207 1.86 -5.13 21.62
C MET A 207 0.96 -5.55 22.80
N ARG A 208 1.45 -6.46 23.65
CA ARG A 208 0.80 -6.84 24.92
C ARG A 208 1.67 -6.34 26.08
N LEU A 209 1.49 -5.05 26.42
CA LEU A 209 2.38 -4.30 27.32
C LEU A 209 2.61 -4.98 28.68
N ASP A 210 1.58 -5.59 29.27
CA ASP A 210 1.70 -6.32 30.55
C ASP A 210 2.76 -7.43 30.49
N LEU A 211 2.85 -8.14 29.36
CA LEU A 211 3.82 -9.23 29.16
C LEU A 211 5.25 -8.70 28.94
N THR A 212 5.38 -7.55 28.27
CA THR A 212 6.66 -6.81 28.15
C THR A 212 7.14 -6.29 29.51
N LEU A 213 6.24 -5.75 30.34
CA LEU A 213 6.56 -5.29 31.69
C LEU A 213 6.95 -6.44 32.63
N GLU A 214 6.28 -7.58 32.51
CA GLU A 214 6.62 -8.78 33.28
C GLU A 214 7.97 -9.37 32.86
N ALA A 215 8.28 -9.44 31.56
CA ALA A 215 9.62 -9.83 31.10
C ALA A 215 10.73 -8.89 31.59
N LEU A 216 10.48 -7.57 31.63
CA LEU A 216 11.39 -6.60 32.24
C LEU A 216 11.56 -6.83 33.76
N ARG A 217 10.50 -7.22 34.48
CA ARG A 217 10.58 -7.57 35.91
C ARG A 217 11.45 -8.81 36.11
N LEU A 218 11.19 -9.88 35.36
CA LEU A 218 11.95 -11.14 35.41
C LEU A 218 13.42 -10.95 35.02
N GLY A 219 13.70 -10.12 34.01
CA GLY A 219 15.07 -9.81 33.59
C GLY A 219 15.85 -9.01 34.63
N ARG A 220 15.24 -7.98 35.24
CA ARG A 220 15.88 -7.19 36.32
C ARG A 220 16.16 -8.06 37.55
N LEU A 221 15.18 -8.87 37.95
CA LEU A 221 15.34 -9.87 39.02
C LEU A 221 16.51 -10.83 38.70
N LEU A 222 16.63 -11.34 37.47
CA LEU A 222 17.77 -12.17 37.09
C LEU A 222 19.11 -11.41 37.15
N ALA A 223 19.15 -10.12 36.84
CA ALA A 223 20.35 -9.28 36.95
C ALA A 223 20.74 -8.93 38.40
N GLU A 224 19.78 -8.98 39.33
CA GLU A 224 20.01 -8.90 40.78
C GLU A 224 20.50 -10.25 41.34
N LEU A 225 19.98 -11.36 40.82
CA LEU A 225 20.37 -12.73 41.20
C LEU A 225 21.71 -13.21 40.61
N ALA A 226 22.09 -12.70 39.44
CA ALA A 226 23.32 -13.06 38.73
C ALA A 226 24.11 -11.78 38.32
N PRO A 227 24.61 -11.00 39.31
CA PRO A 227 25.13 -9.65 39.08
C PRO A 227 26.44 -9.61 38.29
N ASP A 228 27.15 -10.73 38.17
CA ASP A 228 28.43 -10.87 37.45
C ASP A 228 28.31 -11.63 36.11
N GLU A 229 27.10 -11.93 35.65
CA GLU A 229 26.85 -12.62 34.37
C GLU A 229 26.55 -11.62 33.24
N ALA A 230 27.53 -11.38 32.34
CA ALA A 230 27.46 -10.34 31.32
C ALA A 230 26.26 -10.47 30.37
N GLU A 231 25.85 -11.68 30.01
CA GLU A 231 24.69 -11.93 29.13
C GLU A 231 23.34 -11.61 29.78
N VAL A 232 23.24 -11.65 31.11
CA VAL A 232 22.04 -11.23 31.84
C VAL A 232 21.85 -9.72 31.72
N HIS A 233 22.91 -8.97 32.00
CA HIS A 233 22.94 -7.52 31.81
C HIS A 233 22.77 -7.14 30.33
N GLY A 234 23.28 -7.95 29.40
CA GLY A 234 23.00 -7.87 27.97
C GLY A 234 21.51 -8.00 27.64
N LEU A 235 20.82 -9.03 28.15
CA LEU A 235 19.39 -9.22 27.91
C LEU A 235 18.56 -8.08 28.53
N VAL A 236 18.87 -7.66 29.76
CA VAL A 236 18.21 -6.50 30.38
C VAL A 236 18.42 -5.24 29.54
N ALA A 237 19.64 -4.97 29.08
CA ALA A 237 19.92 -3.84 28.20
C ALA A 237 19.09 -3.87 26.92
N LEU A 238 19.04 -5.03 26.24
CA LEU A 238 18.25 -5.24 25.03
C LEU A 238 16.75 -4.94 25.26
N MET A 239 16.17 -5.50 26.32
CA MET A 239 14.76 -5.35 26.65
C MET A 239 14.41 -3.92 27.08
N GLU A 240 15.25 -3.28 27.91
CA GLU A 240 15.06 -1.88 28.35
C GLU A 240 15.08 -0.91 27.15
N ILE A 241 16.05 -1.07 26.24
CA ILE A 241 16.13 -0.23 25.03
C ILE A 241 14.97 -0.49 24.07
N GLN A 242 14.57 -1.75 23.85
CA GLN A 242 13.41 -2.08 23.02
C GLN A 242 12.12 -1.50 23.63
N ALA A 243 11.85 -1.74 24.92
CA ALA A 243 10.66 -1.27 25.61
C ALA A 243 10.57 0.26 25.71
N SER A 244 11.70 0.98 25.72
CA SER A 244 11.72 2.45 25.67
C SER A 244 10.94 3.04 24.49
N ARG A 245 10.79 2.28 23.41
CA ARG A 245 10.11 2.69 22.17
C ARG A 245 8.62 2.43 22.16
N SER A 246 8.05 1.76 23.18
CA SER A 246 6.65 1.29 23.17
C SER A 246 5.65 2.40 22.84
N ALA A 247 5.77 3.55 23.50
CA ALA A 247 4.92 4.71 23.27
C ALA A 247 5.12 5.42 21.91
N ALA A 248 6.06 4.97 21.08
CA ALA A 248 6.31 5.48 19.73
C ALA A 248 6.05 4.45 18.62
N ARG A 249 5.80 3.17 18.95
CA ARG A 249 5.57 2.09 17.97
C ARG A 249 4.20 2.15 17.28
N THR A 250 3.22 2.79 17.92
CA THR A 250 1.87 2.98 17.38
C THR A 250 1.55 4.45 17.10
N GLY A 251 0.85 4.68 15.98
CA GLY A 251 0.27 5.97 15.61
C GLY A 251 -1.14 6.18 16.17
N PRO A 252 -1.80 7.31 15.83
CA PRO A 252 -3.06 7.73 16.45
C PRO A 252 -4.26 6.79 16.19
N SER A 253 -4.21 5.99 15.14
CA SER A 253 -5.22 4.97 14.78
C SER A 253 -4.77 3.54 15.15
N GLY A 254 -3.73 3.39 15.98
CA GLY A 254 -3.18 2.10 16.40
C GLY A 254 -2.21 1.47 15.39
N GLU A 255 -1.92 2.14 14.29
CA GLU A 255 -1.10 1.62 13.20
C GLU A 255 0.39 1.47 13.57
N PRO A 256 1.09 0.43 13.07
CA PRO A 256 2.53 0.30 13.23
C PRO A 256 3.29 1.45 12.57
N VAL A 257 4.31 1.97 13.27
CA VAL A 257 5.21 3.04 12.79
C VAL A 257 6.63 2.46 12.62
N GLN A 258 7.28 2.62 11.45
CA GLN A 258 8.59 2.02 11.20
C GLN A 258 9.68 2.70 12.04
N LEU A 259 10.72 1.95 12.44
CA LEU A 259 11.80 2.41 13.35
C LEU A 259 12.42 3.78 13.00
N HIS A 260 12.51 4.13 11.72
CA HIS A 260 13.07 5.41 11.27
C HIS A 260 12.05 6.56 11.30
N GLU A 261 10.76 6.26 11.22
CA GLU A 261 9.64 7.22 11.34
C GLU A 261 9.27 7.50 12.81
N GLN A 262 9.65 6.60 13.73
CA GLN A 262 9.31 6.70 15.16
C GLN A 262 9.90 7.96 15.78
N ASN A 263 9.02 8.87 16.23
CA ASN A 263 9.39 10.08 16.95
C ASN A 263 10.20 9.75 18.22
N ARG A 264 11.53 9.92 18.15
CA ARG A 264 12.48 9.64 19.24
C ARG A 264 12.30 10.55 20.46
N GLY A 265 11.52 11.62 20.35
CA GLY A 265 11.04 12.42 21.49
C GLY A 265 10.04 11.67 22.38
N ARG A 266 9.29 10.70 21.83
CA ARG A 266 8.35 9.83 22.57
C ARG A 266 9.04 8.59 23.21
N TRP A 267 10.36 8.43 23.07
CA TRP A 267 11.10 7.29 23.65
C TRP A 267 11.45 7.54 25.12
N ASP A 268 11.17 6.56 25.97
CA ASP A 268 11.34 6.65 27.42
C ASP A 268 12.83 6.82 27.82
N ARG A 269 13.14 7.96 28.43
CA ARG A 269 14.51 8.33 28.81
C ARG A 269 15.00 7.68 30.10
N LEU A 270 14.12 7.12 30.93
CA LEU A 270 14.51 6.28 32.07
C LEU A 270 14.88 4.88 31.60
N LEU A 271 14.08 4.26 30.73
CA LEU A 271 14.37 2.94 30.16
C LEU A 271 15.64 2.98 29.29
N ILE A 272 15.85 4.05 28.49
CA ILE A 272 17.13 4.25 27.75
C ILE A 272 18.33 4.31 28.70
N ARG A 273 18.23 5.06 29.81
CA ARG A 273 19.32 5.15 30.80
C ARG A 273 19.61 3.80 31.45
N ARG A 274 18.57 3.06 31.87
CA ARG A 274 18.70 1.72 32.44
C ARG A 274 19.38 0.76 31.48
N GLY A 275 18.96 0.75 30.21
CA GLY A 275 19.57 -0.08 29.17
C GLY A 275 21.04 0.24 28.91
N PHE A 276 21.42 1.53 28.94
CA PHE A 276 22.83 1.93 28.85
C PHE A 276 23.63 1.49 30.09
N THR A 277 23.10 1.67 31.30
CA THR A 277 23.76 1.21 32.53
C THR A 277 23.97 -0.30 32.54
N ALA A 278 22.98 -1.09 32.11
CA ALA A 278 23.09 -2.54 32.01
C ALA A 278 24.15 -2.96 30.97
N LEU A 279 24.18 -2.35 29.77
CA LEU A 279 25.21 -2.69 28.78
C LEU A 279 26.63 -2.29 29.25
N LEU A 280 26.76 -1.19 30.00
CA LEU A 280 28.03 -0.82 30.63
C LEU A 280 28.44 -1.86 31.68
N ARG A 281 27.54 -2.31 32.56
CA ARG A 281 27.81 -3.39 33.52
C ARG A 281 28.24 -4.69 32.83
N ALA A 282 27.57 -5.08 31.74
CA ALA A 282 27.95 -6.24 30.92
C ALA A 282 29.39 -6.12 30.37
N ARG A 283 29.75 -4.95 29.85
CA ARG A 283 31.11 -4.66 29.36
C ARG A 283 32.16 -4.66 30.48
N ASP A 284 31.80 -4.14 31.65
CA ASP A 284 32.72 -3.96 32.77
C ASP A 284 32.99 -5.27 33.54
N ILE A 285 32.07 -6.25 33.45
CA ILE A 285 32.31 -7.67 33.78
C ILE A 285 33.33 -8.28 32.79
N GLY A 286 33.20 -7.97 31.50
CA GLY A 286 34.12 -8.40 30.46
C GLY A 286 33.82 -9.80 29.88
N GLY A 287 34.85 -10.43 29.33
CA GLY A 287 34.72 -11.69 28.57
C GLY A 287 34.31 -11.48 27.10
N PRO A 288 34.18 -12.57 26.30
CA PRO A 288 33.70 -12.50 24.93
C PRO A 288 32.18 -12.22 24.91
N PRO A 289 31.68 -11.27 24.08
CA PRO A 289 30.27 -10.91 24.07
C PRO A 289 29.40 -12.03 23.48
N GLY A 290 28.35 -12.41 24.21
CA GLY A 290 27.38 -13.40 23.77
C GLY A 290 26.26 -12.82 22.89
N PRO A 291 25.24 -13.63 22.53
CA PRO A 291 24.16 -13.19 21.65
C PRO A 291 23.34 -12.02 22.20
N TYR A 292 23.16 -11.88 23.51
CA TYR A 292 22.36 -10.81 24.09
C TYR A 292 23.14 -9.50 24.22
N VAL A 293 24.41 -9.53 24.62
CA VAL A 293 25.29 -8.34 24.61
C VAL A 293 25.46 -7.78 23.20
N LEU A 294 25.60 -8.63 22.17
CA LEU A 294 25.67 -8.18 20.78
C LEU A 294 24.35 -7.54 20.29
N GLN A 295 23.19 -8.15 20.61
CA GLN A 295 21.89 -7.56 20.28
C GLN A 295 21.64 -6.25 21.04
N ALA A 296 22.04 -6.16 22.31
CA ALA A 296 21.95 -4.96 23.12
C ALA A 296 22.81 -3.83 22.55
N ALA A 297 24.03 -4.12 22.11
CA ALA A 297 24.88 -3.14 21.43
C ALA A 297 24.20 -2.57 20.16
N ILE A 298 23.60 -3.43 19.33
CA ILE A 298 22.83 -3.02 18.14
C ILE A 298 21.64 -2.11 18.54
N ALA A 299 20.89 -2.47 19.59
CA ALA A 299 19.79 -1.66 20.11
C ALA A 299 20.29 -0.30 20.64
N VAL A 300 21.44 -0.28 21.31
CA VAL A 300 22.07 0.95 21.85
C VAL A 300 22.54 1.88 20.74
N CYS A 301 23.09 1.39 19.62
CA CYS A 301 23.39 2.22 18.45
C CYS A 301 22.16 3.02 17.97
N HIS A 302 20.97 2.38 17.94
CA HIS A 302 19.73 3.09 17.63
C HIS A 302 19.33 4.10 18.70
N ALA A 303 19.51 3.80 19.99
CA ALA A 303 19.10 4.68 21.09
C ALA A 303 20.06 5.86 21.38
N GLN A 304 21.31 5.80 20.92
CA GLN A 304 22.28 6.89 21.01
C GLN A 304 22.05 7.99 19.96
N ALA A 305 21.67 7.61 18.74
CA ALA A 305 21.41 8.53 17.64
C ALA A 305 20.18 9.44 17.92
N ARG A 306 20.27 10.74 17.62
CA ARG A 306 19.23 11.72 17.97
C ARG A 306 18.08 11.73 16.96
N THR A 307 18.40 11.64 15.67
CA THR A 307 17.43 11.44 14.58
C THR A 307 17.57 10.04 13.98
N ALA A 308 16.81 9.71 12.93
CA ALA A 308 16.96 8.42 12.25
C ALA A 308 18.25 8.35 11.42
N GLU A 309 18.61 9.47 10.81
CA GLU A 309 19.75 9.69 9.92
C GLU A 309 21.08 9.59 10.67
N ASP A 310 21.11 10.02 11.93
CA ASP A 310 22.26 9.89 12.86
C ASP A 310 22.64 8.44 13.21
N THR A 311 21.87 7.43 12.78
CA THR A 311 22.08 6.03 13.18
C THR A 311 23.33 5.43 12.51
N ASP A 312 24.31 4.99 13.29
CA ASP A 312 25.51 4.31 12.74
C ASP A 312 25.21 2.89 12.25
N TRP A 313 24.72 2.82 11.01
CA TRP A 313 24.47 1.57 10.31
C TRP A 313 25.74 0.77 10.01
N ARG A 314 26.93 1.39 9.96
CA ARG A 314 28.20 0.67 9.74
C ARG A 314 28.59 -0.13 10.99
N GLN A 315 28.48 0.50 12.17
CA GLN A 315 28.64 -0.17 13.45
C GLN A 315 27.59 -1.29 13.62
N ILE A 316 26.32 -1.03 13.29
CA ILE A 316 25.25 -2.04 13.35
C ILE A 316 25.53 -3.22 12.39
N SER A 317 26.01 -2.97 11.16
CA SER A 317 26.42 -4.03 10.24
C SER A 317 27.54 -4.90 10.82
N THR A 318 28.58 -4.28 11.41
CA THR A 318 29.67 -5.01 12.08
C THR A 318 29.18 -5.78 13.32
N LEU A 319 28.21 -5.19 14.03
CA LEU A 319 27.27 -5.79 14.99
C LEU A 319 26.77 -7.17 14.55
N TYR A 320 26.05 -7.14 13.43
CA TYR A 320 25.43 -8.30 12.82
C TYR A 320 26.45 -9.27 12.19
N ASP A 321 27.59 -8.81 11.70
CA ASP A 321 28.68 -9.69 11.25
C ASP A 321 29.22 -10.54 12.40
N ALA A 322 29.37 -9.97 13.60
CA ALA A 322 29.73 -10.72 14.81
C ALA A 322 28.61 -11.67 15.26
N LEU A 323 27.35 -11.20 15.27
CA LEU A 323 26.21 -12.00 15.69
C LEU A 323 25.92 -13.18 14.75
N VAL A 324 26.10 -13.03 13.43
CA VAL A 324 26.00 -14.14 12.46
C VAL A 324 27.09 -15.19 12.70
N ARG A 325 28.33 -14.80 13.02
CA ARG A 325 29.40 -15.76 13.36
C ARG A 325 29.10 -16.56 14.62
N LEU A 326 28.43 -15.95 15.61
CA LEU A 326 28.07 -16.59 16.88
C LEU A 326 26.76 -17.40 16.81
N ARG A 327 25.78 -16.91 16.04
CA ARG A 327 24.44 -17.51 15.86
C ARG A 327 24.02 -17.37 14.39
N PRO A 328 24.46 -18.28 13.50
CA PRO A 328 24.21 -18.20 12.05
C PRO A 328 22.76 -18.58 11.65
N THR A 329 21.75 -18.11 12.40
CA THR A 329 20.35 -18.42 12.10
C THR A 329 19.83 -17.61 10.90
N PRO A 330 18.87 -18.13 10.12
CA PRO A 330 18.32 -17.40 8.98
C PRO A 330 17.68 -16.05 9.35
N VAL A 331 17.07 -15.94 10.54
CA VAL A 331 16.53 -14.66 11.05
C VAL A 331 17.63 -13.64 11.36
N VAL A 332 18.77 -14.07 11.93
CA VAL A 332 19.92 -13.17 12.17
C VAL A 332 20.56 -12.76 10.84
N ARG A 333 20.64 -13.66 9.85
CA ARG A 333 21.08 -13.33 8.48
C ARG A 333 20.13 -12.32 7.80
N LEU A 334 18.82 -12.44 7.98
CA LEU A 334 17.84 -11.47 7.44
C LEU A 334 18.00 -10.09 8.08
N ASN A 335 18.17 -10.03 9.40
CA ASN A 335 18.41 -8.77 10.11
C ASN A 335 19.76 -8.12 9.68
N ARG A 336 20.78 -8.94 9.40
CA ARG A 336 22.03 -8.48 8.77
C ARG A 336 21.80 -7.90 7.37
N ALA A 337 20.94 -8.52 6.55
CA ALA A 337 20.63 -8.02 5.21
C ALA A 337 20.02 -6.60 5.26
N VAL A 338 19.14 -6.33 6.23
CA VAL A 338 18.62 -4.97 6.49
C VAL A 338 19.75 -4.01 6.88
N ALA A 339 20.61 -4.38 7.82
CA ALA A 339 21.72 -3.54 8.26
C ALA A 339 22.71 -3.20 7.12
N VAL A 340 23.06 -4.19 6.29
CA VAL A 340 23.87 -3.98 5.08
C VAL A 340 23.15 -3.08 4.07
N GLY A 341 21.83 -3.26 3.88
CA GLY A 341 21.01 -2.42 3.01
C GLY A 341 21.04 -0.93 3.37
N PHE A 342 21.06 -0.59 4.66
CA PHE A 342 21.24 0.79 5.12
C PHE A 342 22.71 1.26 5.13
N ALA A 343 23.68 0.37 5.40
CA ALA A 343 25.09 0.73 5.53
C ALA A 343 25.85 0.84 4.19
N GLN A 344 25.41 0.10 3.17
CA GLN A 344 26.11 -0.10 1.89
C GLN A 344 25.20 0.16 0.67
N GLY A 345 23.89 0.28 0.86
CA GLY A 345 22.89 0.55 -0.19
C GLY A 345 21.91 -0.63 -0.38
N PRO A 346 20.65 -0.34 -0.79
CA PRO A 346 19.57 -1.33 -0.74
C PRO A 346 19.81 -2.54 -1.66
N GLU A 347 20.55 -2.40 -2.76
CA GLU A 347 20.93 -3.51 -3.65
C GLU A 347 21.75 -4.59 -2.91
N ALA A 348 22.71 -4.17 -2.08
CA ALA A 348 23.55 -5.08 -1.28
C ALA A 348 22.76 -5.77 -0.15
N GLY A 349 21.74 -5.09 0.39
CA GLY A 349 20.78 -5.70 1.30
C GLY A 349 19.86 -6.70 0.60
N LEU A 350 19.40 -6.39 -0.62
CA LEU A 350 18.47 -7.24 -1.38
C LEU A 350 19.14 -8.54 -1.79
N ALA A 351 20.38 -8.51 -2.30
CA ALA A 351 21.13 -9.71 -2.65
C ALA A 351 21.26 -10.71 -1.47
N LEU A 352 21.48 -10.20 -0.25
CA LEU A 352 21.54 -11.02 0.97
C LEU A 352 20.16 -11.57 1.40
N ALA A 353 19.07 -10.90 1.04
CA ALA A 353 17.70 -11.41 1.25
C ALA A 353 17.27 -12.40 0.15
N ASP A 354 17.79 -12.25 -1.07
CA ASP A 354 17.60 -13.20 -2.18
C ASP A 354 18.21 -14.57 -1.85
N GLU A 355 19.44 -14.63 -1.29
CA GLU A 355 20.06 -15.88 -0.80
C GLU A 355 19.10 -16.67 0.13
N LEU A 356 18.49 -15.95 1.07
CA LEU A 356 17.61 -16.50 2.11
C LEU A 356 16.25 -16.95 1.57
N SER A 357 15.89 -16.57 0.34
CA SER A 357 14.59 -16.88 -0.27
C SER A 357 14.45 -18.34 -0.72
N THR A 358 15.52 -19.13 -0.58
CA THR A 358 15.51 -20.59 -0.74
C THR A 358 15.48 -21.36 0.59
N ASP A 359 15.61 -20.68 1.74
CA ASP A 359 15.66 -21.31 3.05
C ASP A 359 14.25 -21.72 3.51
N ARG A 360 14.07 -23.04 3.73
CA ARG A 360 12.77 -23.60 4.14
C ARG A 360 12.26 -23.06 5.48
N THR A 361 13.12 -22.56 6.35
CA THR A 361 12.72 -21.99 7.64
C THR A 361 12.07 -20.61 7.53
N LEU A 362 12.25 -19.91 6.40
CA LEU A 362 11.75 -18.55 6.19
C LEU A 362 10.62 -18.46 5.14
N LEU A 363 10.21 -19.57 4.52
CA LEU A 363 9.17 -19.58 3.48
C LEU A 363 7.84 -18.97 3.95
N ASP A 364 7.46 -19.28 5.20
CA ASP A 364 6.25 -18.80 5.87
C ASP A 364 6.52 -17.60 6.80
N TYR A 365 7.75 -17.07 6.83
CA TYR A 365 8.14 -15.99 7.74
C TYR A 365 7.95 -14.62 7.10
N HIS A 366 6.84 -13.95 7.44
CA HIS A 366 6.37 -12.74 6.77
C HIS A 366 7.40 -11.59 6.65
N LEU A 367 8.38 -11.48 7.57
CA LEU A 367 9.39 -10.43 7.50
C LEU A 367 10.39 -10.62 6.35
N LEU A 368 10.58 -11.82 5.81
CA LEU A 368 11.44 -12.01 4.64
C LEU A 368 10.89 -11.28 3.40
N PRO A 369 9.65 -11.53 2.94
CA PRO A 369 9.06 -10.73 1.88
C PRO A 369 8.82 -9.27 2.31
N GLY A 370 8.56 -8.97 3.58
CA GLY A 370 8.47 -7.58 4.06
C GLY A 370 9.77 -6.77 3.86
N VAL A 371 10.93 -7.38 4.17
CA VAL A 371 12.26 -6.80 3.94
C VAL A 371 12.58 -6.69 2.45
N ARG A 372 12.27 -7.73 1.66
CA ARG A 372 12.43 -7.70 0.18
C ARG A 372 11.62 -6.54 -0.42
N GLY A 373 10.37 -6.37 0.00
CA GLY A 373 9.49 -5.29 -0.44
C GLY A 373 10.03 -3.89 -0.12
N ASP A 374 10.52 -3.67 1.09
CA ASP A 374 11.10 -2.39 1.52
C ASP A 374 12.39 -2.03 0.74
N LEU A 375 13.25 -3.01 0.48
CA LEU A 375 14.46 -2.82 -0.31
C LEU A 375 14.15 -2.57 -1.80
N LEU A 376 13.22 -3.33 -2.39
CA LEU A 376 12.74 -3.13 -3.76
C LEU A 376 12.08 -1.76 -3.94
N ALA A 377 11.31 -1.28 -2.96
CA ALA A 377 10.73 0.06 -2.99
C ALA A 377 11.80 1.15 -3.01
N LYS A 378 12.85 1.02 -2.17
CA LYS A 378 14.01 1.93 -2.15
C LYS A 378 14.86 1.90 -3.42
N LEU A 379 14.77 0.82 -4.20
CA LEU A 379 15.41 0.67 -5.52
C LEU A 379 14.53 1.19 -6.68
N GLY A 380 13.36 1.76 -6.41
CA GLY A 380 12.45 2.22 -7.45
C GLY A 380 11.78 1.08 -8.25
N ARG A 381 11.60 -0.09 -7.62
CA ARG A 381 10.98 -1.29 -8.22
C ARG A 381 9.58 -1.56 -7.60
N PRO A 382 8.61 -0.61 -7.69
CA PRO A 382 7.35 -0.67 -6.94
C PRO A 382 6.48 -1.87 -7.31
N ALA A 383 6.50 -2.29 -8.58
CA ALA A 383 5.69 -3.42 -9.06
C ALA A 383 6.08 -4.75 -8.38
N GLU A 384 7.37 -4.98 -8.14
CA GLU A 384 7.90 -6.15 -7.43
C GLU A 384 7.74 -5.98 -5.92
N ALA A 385 8.07 -4.79 -5.39
CA ALA A 385 7.93 -4.47 -3.97
C ALA A 385 6.51 -4.74 -3.46
N ARG A 386 5.49 -4.32 -4.22
CA ARG A 386 4.07 -4.56 -3.94
C ARG A 386 3.70 -6.04 -3.87
N VAL A 387 4.29 -6.90 -4.72
CA VAL A 387 4.04 -8.35 -4.68
C VAL A 387 4.60 -8.95 -3.39
N GLU A 388 5.79 -8.52 -2.97
CA GLU A 388 6.38 -8.98 -1.71
C GLU A 388 5.65 -8.42 -0.48
N PHE A 389 5.19 -7.16 -0.48
CA PHE A 389 4.34 -6.63 0.59
C PHE A 389 2.99 -7.37 0.69
N ALA A 390 2.35 -7.69 -0.43
CA ALA A 390 1.13 -8.51 -0.44
C ALA A 390 1.39 -9.95 0.06
N ARG A 391 2.54 -10.54 -0.29
CA ARG A 391 2.96 -11.86 0.23
C ARG A 391 3.23 -11.82 1.74
N ALA A 392 3.85 -10.75 2.25
CA ALA A 392 4.06 -10.55 3.67
C ALA A 392 2.73 -10.41 4.43
N ALA A 393 1.79 -9.63 3.89
CA ALA A 393 0.45 -9.48 4.45
C ALA A 393 -0.31 -10.82 4.54
N ALA A 394 -0.13 -11.70 3.55
CA ALA A 394 -0.74 -13.04 3.56
C ALA A 394 -0.12 -14.02 4.57
N LEU A 395 1.07 -13.72 5.13
CA LEU A 395 1.81 -14.60 6.04
C LEU A 395 1.74 -14.17 7.52
N THR A 396 1.49 -12.90 7.84
CA THR A 396 1.32 -12.48 9.25
C THR A 396 -0.08 -12.84 9.78
N ARG A 397 -0.15 -13.09 11.10
CA ARG A 397 -1.38 -13.36 11.86
C ARG A 397 -1.76 -12.21 12.80
N ASN A 398 -0.99 -11.13 12.80
CA ASN A 398 -1.32 -9.88 13.47
C ASN A 398 -2.11 -8.98 12.50
N ALA A 399 -3.27 -8.47 12.92
CA ALA A 399 -4.12 -7.66 12.04
C ALA A 399 -3.48 -6.31 11.70
N ALA A 400 -2.89 -5.63 12.69
CA ALA A 400 -2.24 -4.33 12.50
C ALA A 400 -1.00 -4.42 11.59
N GLU A 401 -0.23 -5.51 11.67
CA GLU A 401 0.87 -5.78 10.72
C GLU A 401 0.36 -6.02 9.29
N ARG A 402 -0.66 -6.88 9.12
CA ARG A 402 -1.26 -7.16 7.80
C ARG A 402 -1.77 -5.88 7.14
N ASP A 403 -2.52 -5.08 7.89
CA ASP A 403 -3.19 -3.89 7.38
C ASP A 403 -2.20 -2.70 7.20
N PHE A 404 -1.02 -2.77 7.82
CA PHE A 404 0.15 -1.97 7.45
C PHE A 404 0.77 -2.44 6.13
N LEU A 405 1.05 -3.73 5.99
CA LEU A 405 1.70 -4.30 4.80
C LEU A 405 0.84 -4.14 3.53
N LEU A 406 -0.49 -4.23 3.65
CA LEU A 406 -1.43 -3.93 2.56
C LEU A 406 -1.38 -2.45 2.16
N ARG A 407 -1.41 -1.51 3.12
CA ARG A 407 -1.26 -0.08 2.80
C ARG A 407 0.07 0.24 2.13
N ARG A 408 1.19 -0.37 2.57
CA ARG A 408 2.49 -0.24 1.88
C ARG A 408 2.45 -0.77 0.44
N ALA A 409 1.65 -1.81 0.16
CA ALA A 409 1.43 -2.32 -1.19
C ALA A 409 0.58 -1.36 -2.05
N ASP A 410 -0.44 -0.73 -1.47
CA ASP A 410 -1.33 0.23 -2.14
C ASP A 410 -0.66 1.60 -2.38
N GLU A 411 0.14 2.09 -1.43
CA GLU A 411 0.93 3.33 -1.50
C GLU A 411 1.94 3.34 -2.66
N LEU A 412 2.48 2.16 -3.00
CA LEU A 412 3.35 1.98 -4.17
C LEU A 412 2.59 2.02 -5.51
N GLY A 413 1.25 2.00 -5.44
CA GLY A 413 0.33 2.09 -6.55
C GLY A 413 0.21 0.83 -7.41
N THR A 414 -0.86 0.76 -8.18
CA THR A 414 -0.70 0.32 -9.58
C THR A 414 0.15 1.35 -10.30
N ALA A 415 1.20 0.90 -10.99
CA ALA A 415 1.94 1.75 -11.92
C ALA A 415 0.95 2.51 -12.81
N ALA A 416 1.14 3.83 -12.93
CA ALA A 416 0.20 4.70 -13.63
C ALA A 416 -0.11 4.14 -15.04
N PRO A 417 -1.39 4.10 -15.45
CA PRO A 417 -1.76 3.45 -16.70
C PRO A 417 -1.11 4.19 -17.87
N VAL A 418 -0.04 3.59 -18.42
CA VAL A 418 0.74 4.14 -19.52
C VAL A 418 -0.20 4.50 -20.67
N VAL A 419 -0.38 5.81 -20.90
CA VAL A 419 -1.35 6.31 -21.88
C VAL A 419 -0.90 5.85 -23.26
N THR A 420 -1.72 5.03 -23.90
CA THR A 420 -1.38 4.47 -25.21
C THR A 420 -1.84 5.41 -26.34
N LEU A 421 -1.19 5.32 -27.50
CA LEU A 421 -1.56 6.08 -28.70
C LEU A 421 -3.04 5.89 -29.08
N GLY A 422 -3.59 4.68 -28.94
CA GLY A 422 -5.01 4.40 -29.21
C GLY A 422 -5.97 5.05 -28.20
N GLN A 423 -5.60 5.06 -26.91
CA GLN A 423 -6.38 5.71 -25.86
C GLN A 423 -6.38 7.23 -26.05
N ALA A 424 -5.19 7.83 -26.13
CA ALA A 424 -5.03 9.27 -26.35
C ALA A 424 -5.73 9.76 -27.62
N ALA A 425 -5.65 9.01 -28.72
CA ALA A 425 -6.36 9.35 -29.97
C ALA A 425 -7.89 9.28 -29.82
N THR A 426 -8.41 8.44 -28.93
CA THR A 426 -9.84 8.34 -28.63
C THR A 426 -10.30 9.54 -27.80
N ASP A 427 -9.58 9.86 -26.72
CA ASP A 427 -9.93 10.96 -25.81
C ASP A 427 -9.83 12.33 -26.49
N PHE A 428 -8.81 12.54 -27.34
CA PHE A 428 -8.71 13.73 -28.18
C PHE A 428 -9.90 13.91 -29.14
N LEU A 429 -10.50 12.82 -29.63
CA LEU A 429 -11.68 12.86 -30.50
C LEU A 429 -13.00 12.97 -29.72
N ALA A 430 -12.99 12.61 -28.44
CA ALA A 430 -14.15 12.73 -27.55
C ALA A 430 -14.50 14.21 -27.27
N ARG A 431 -13.49 15.07 -27.03
CA ARG A 431 -13.57 16.53 -26.76
C ARG A 431 -14.78 17.26 -27.37
N ASP A 432 -15.51 18.02 -26.56
CA ASP A 432 -16.74 18.73 -26.98
C ASP A 432 -16.49 19.98 -27.84
N ASP A 433 -15.29 20.55 -27.84
CA ASP A 433 -14.94 21.75 -28.61
C ASP A 433 -14.72 21.50 -30.11
N LEU A 434 -14.69 20.24 -30.55
CA LEU A 434 -14.44 19.86 -31.94
C LEU A 434 -15.76 19.63 -32.72
N ASP A 435 -15.97 20.41 -33.77
CA ASP A 435 -17.13 20.24 -34.65
C ASP A 435 -17.11 18.89 -35.40
N ALA A 436 -18.29 18.40 -35.82
CA ALA A 436 -18.42 17.09 -36.44
C ALA A 436 -17.62 16.90 -37.75
N ALA A 437 -17.31 17.96 -38.51
CA ALA A 437 -16.41 17.89 -39.67
C ALA A 437 -14.93 17.84 -39.25
N THR A 438 -14.53 18.61 -38.23
CA THR A 438 -13.18 18.55 -37.66
C THR A 438 -12.91 17.18 -37.02
N LYS A 439 -13.81 16.65 -36.18
CA LYS A 439 -13.69 15.28 -35.62
C LYS A 439 -13.49 14.23 -36.71
N ARG A 440 -14.26 14.27 -37.81
CA ARG A 440 -14.08 13.36 -38.96
C ARG A 440 -12.73 13.54 -39.66
N SER A 441 -12.23 14.77 -39.79
CA SER A 441 -10.93 15.03 -40.42
C SER A 441 -9.78 14.56 -39.55
N TYR A 442 -9.85 14.78 -38.23
CA TYR A 442 -8.82 14.33 -37.28
C TYR A 442 -8.80 12.80 -37.15
N ALA A 443 -9.98 12.17 -37.07
CA ALA A 443 -10.11 10.72 -37.05
C ALA A 443 -9.65 10.02 -38.34
N GLN A 444 -9.46 10.74 -39.45
CA GLN A 444 -8.81 10.19 -40.66
C GLN A 444 -7.29 10.08 -40.47
N THR A 445 -6.66 11.07 -39.85
CA THR A 445 -5.21 11.08 -39.60
C THR A 445 -4.84 10.14 -38.47
N LEU A 446 -5.51 10.23 -37.32
CA LEU A 446 -5.13 9.49 -36.12
C LEU A 446 -5.24 7.97 -36.31
N ARG A 447 -6.34 7.47 -36.90
CA ARG A 447 -6.46 6.02 -37.21
C ARG A 447 -5.39 5.50 -38.18
N ARG A 448 -4.78 6.36 -39.01
CA ARG A 448 -3.62 5.97 -39.84
C ARG A 448 -2.33 5.89 -39.03
N LEU A 449 -2.14 6.77 -38.04
CA LEU A 449 -1.00 6.71 -37.12
C LEU A 449 -1.11 5.51 -36.17
N CYS A 450 -2.26 5.30 -35.52
CA CYS A 450 -2.53 4.12 -34.69
C CYS A 450 -2.32 2.81 -35.47
N SER A 451 -2.86 2.72 -36.69
CA SER A 451 -2.68 1.55 -37.58
C SER A 451 -1.24 1.32 -38.08
N ALA A 452 -0.34 2.30 -37.97
CA ALA A 452 1.05 2.20 -38.45
C ALA A 452 2.07 2.04 -37.31
N LEU A 453 1.79 2.62 -36.13
CA LEU A 453 2.67 2.63 -34.96
C LEU A 453 2.18 1.71 -33.83
N GLY A 454 0.94 1.23 -33.92
CA GLY A 454 0.29 0.31 -32.99
C GLY A 454 -0.51 1.03 -31.89
N ASP A 455 -1.80 0.71 -31.79
CA ASP A 455 -2.73 1.28 -30.79
C ASP A 455 -2.23 1.19 -29.33
N ARG A 456 -1.43 0.16 -29.01
CA ARG A 456 -0.88 -0.09 -27.65
C ARG A 456 0.47 0.59 -27.38
N ARG A 457 1.05 1.31 -28.35
CA ARG A 457 2.34 2.00 -28.18
C ARG A 457 2.22 3.09 -27.09
N PRO A 458 3.12 3.15 -26.08
CA PRO A 458 3.15 4.24 -25.11
C PRO A 458 3.28 5.61 -25.79
N LEU A 459 2.46 6.59 -25.43
CA LEU A 459 2.44 7.91 -26.08
C LEU A 459 3.77 8.67 -25.91
N GLU A 460 4.40 8.53 -24.74
CA GLU A 460 5.73 9.02 -24.40
C GLU A 460 6.86 8.46 -25.30
N SER A 461 6.66 7.27 -25.87
CA SER A 461 7.67 6.56 -26.68
C SER A 461 7.63 6.89 -28.18
N LEU A 462 6.89 7.94 -28.56
CA LEU A 462 6.71 8.37 -29.95
C LEU A 462 7.66 9.50 -30.32
N THR A 463 8.43 9.28 -31.38
CA THR A 463 9.38 10.25 -31.93
C THR A 463 8.76 11.05 -33.09
N ALA A 464 9.32 12.22 -33.38
CA ALA A 464 8.93 12.99 -34.56
C ALA A 464 9.33 12.30 -35.88
N ASP A 465 10.37 11.45 -35.85
CA ASP A 465 10.86 10.69 -37.01
C ASP A 465 9.94 9.53 -37.39
N GLU A 466 9.44 8.77 -36.41
CA GLU A 466 8.39 7.75 -36.64
C GLU A 466 7.15 8.38 -37.29
N ILE A 467 6.75 9.58 -36.82
CA ILE A 467 5.64 10.32 -37.41
C ILE A 467 5.96 10.77 -38.84
N ALA A 468 7.17 11.28 -39.11
CA ALA A 468 7.58 11.70 -40.45
C ALA A 468 7.63 10.53 -41.44
N ALA A 469 8.13 9.36 -41.01
CA ALA A 469 8.14 8.14 -41.81
C ALA A 469 6.73 7.69 -42.19
N VAL A 470 5.78 7.69 -41.24
CA VAL A 470 4.37 7.40 -41.55
C VAL A 470 3.77 8.47 -42.48
N PHE A 471 4.22 9.72 -42.40
CA PHE A 471 3.73 10.80 -43.26
C PHE A 471 4.12 10.62 -44.73
N GLU A 472 5.38 10.31 -45.04
CA GLU A 472 5.79 10.07 -46.43
C GLU A 472 5.16 8.76 -46.97
N VAL A 473 5.06 7.69 -46.16
CA VAL A 473 4.40 6.45 -46.58
C VAL A 473 2.89 6.62 -46.83
N ALA A 474 2.17 7.39 -45.99
CA ALA A 474 0.72 7.54 -46.10
C ALA A 474 0.27 8.70 -47.01
N TRP A 475 1.12 9.71 -47.19
CA TRP A 475 0.76 10.97 -47.87
C TRP A 475 1.88 11.57 -48.75
N GLY A 476 2.96 10.85 -49.06
CA GLY A 476 4.09 11.36 -49.85
C GLY A 476 3.70 11.96 -51.21
N ASP A 477 2.80 11.34 -51.95
CA ASP A 477 2.26 11.88 -53.22
C ASP A 477 1.10 12.88 -53.03
N ALA A 478 0.71 13.20 -51.80
CA ALA A 478 -0.46 14.02 -51.54
C ALA A 478 -0.21 15.50 -51.87
N ALA A 479 -1.12 16.09 -52.65
CA ALA A 479 -1.14 17.52 -52.94
C ALA A 479 -1.04 18.35 -51.64
N ALA A 480 -0.25 19.43 -51.68
CA ALA A 480 0.19 20.19 -50.50
C ALA A 480 -0.93 20.54 -49.49
N LYS A 481 -2.14 20.85 -49.97
CA LYS A 481 -3.31 21.12 -49.13
C LYS A 481 -3.78 19.92 -48.28
N THR A 482 -3.71 18.71 -48.84
CA THR A 482 -4.04 17.46 -48.13
C THR A 482 -2.97 17.13 -47.10
N TRP A 483 -1.69 17.24 -47.48
CA TRP A 483 -0.53 17.11 -46.60
C TRP A 483 -0.63 18.06 -45.38
N ASN A 484 -0.81 19.35 -45.65
CA ASN A 484 -0.90 20.40 -44.61
C ASN A 484 -2.06 20.17 -43.64
N ARG A 485 -3.17 19.58 -44.10
CA ARG A 485 -4.32 19.22 -43.25
C ARG A 485 -3.99 18.06 -42.30
N HIS A 486 -3.32 17.01 -42.79
CA HIS A 486 -2.90 15.90 -41.94
C HIS A 486 -1.85 16.36 -40.92
N ARG A 487 -0.85 17.15 -41.36
CA ARG A 487 0.13 17.81 -40.48
C ARG A 487 -0.55 18.63 -39.38
N SER A 488 -1.57 19.41 -39.74
CA SER A 488 -2.33 20.20 -38.77
C SER A 488 -3.06 19.36 -37.73
N THR A 489 -3.48 18.13 -38.07
CA THR A 489 -4.06 17.20 -37.08
C THR A 489 -3.03 16.82 -36.03
N VAL A 490 -1.82 16.42 -36.45
CA VAL A 490 -0.77 15.98 -35.52
C VAL A 490 -0.32 17.12 -34.61
N ARG A 491 -0.22 18.35 -35.12
CA ARG A 491 0.06 19.52 -34.28
C ARG A 491 -1.02 19.74 -33.22
N SER A 492 -2.30 19.64 -33.59
CA SER A 492 -3.41 19.78 -32.64
C SER A 492 -3.48 18.64 -31.61
N PHE A 493 -3.13 17.42 -32.01
CA PHE A 493 -3.05 16.25 -31.13
C PHE A 493 -1.88 16.36 -30.13
N GLY A 494 -0.65 16.61 -30.61
CA GLY A 494 0.52 16.76 -29.75
C GLY A 494 0.41 17.95 -28.79
N ALA A 495 -0.14 19.08 -29.24
CA ALA A 495 -0.37 20.24 -28.38
C ALA A 495 -1.51 20.06 -27.34
N TRP A 496 -2.34 19.01 -27.49
CA TRP A 496 -3.29 18.58 -26.46
C TRP A 496 -2.67 17.53 -25.52
N ALA A 497 -1.82 16.65 -26.05
CA ALA A 497 -1.14 15.63 -25.26
C ALA A 497 -0.10 16.21 -24.29
N ALA A 498 0.51 17.36 -24.61
CA ALA A 498 1.45 18.10 -23.76
C ALA A 498 0.76 19.07 -22.78
N LEU A 499 -0.44 18.73 -22.31
CA LEU A 499 -1.15 19.42 -21.22
C LEU A 499 -0.77 18.76 -19.87
N PRO A 500 -1.11 19.36 -18.69
CA PRO A 500 -0.29 19.29 -17.47
C PRO A 500 0.19 17.93 -16.94
N ASP A 501 -0.47 16.82 -17.27
CA ASP A 501 -0.15 15.49 -16.74
C ASP A 501 1.00 14.78 -17.49
N LEU A 502 1.44 15.30 -18.66
CA LEU A 502 2.52 14.73 -19.49
C LEU A 502 3.45 15.84 -20.05
N PRO A 503 4.39 16.37 -19.25
CA PRO A 503 5.18 17.56 -19.60
C PRO A 503 6.24 17.36 -20.71
N ASP A 504 6.80 16.16 -20.85
CA ASP A 504 8.00 15.90 -21.67
C ASP A 504 7.74 15.36 -23.09
N LEU A 505 6.48 15.41 -23.57
CA LEU A 505 6.14 14.81 -24.87
C LEU A 505 6.78 15.60 -26.04
N PRO A 506 7.61 14.98 -26.91
CA PRO A 506 8.26 15.70 -28.00
C PRO A 506 7.24 16.26 -29.00
N HIS A 507 7.55 17.38 -29.65
CA HIS A 507 6.67 18.01 -30.65
C HIS A 507 6.55 17.10 -31.90
N LEU A 508 5.58 16.18 -31.87
CA LEU A 508 5.38 15.06 -32.81
C LEU A 508 5.36 15.44 -34.30
N ALA A 509 5.04 16.70 -34.63
CA ALA A 509 5.00 17.21 -36.01
C ALA A 509 6.22 18.10 -36.36
N ALA A 510 7.36 17.94 -35.67
CA ALA A 510 8.56 18.73 -35.92
C ALA A 510 9.20 18.40 -37.28
N MET A 511 9.46 17.12 -37.54
CA MET A 511 10.10 16.63 -38.77
C MET A 511 9.17 16.55 -39.99
N VAL A 512 7.87 16.86 -39.82
CA VAL A 512 6.93 17.02 -40.93
C VAL A 512 6.93 18.48 -41.35
N GLU A 513 7.45 18.83 -42.52
CA GLU A 513 7.43 20.20 -43.03
C GLU A 513 6.06 20.63 -43.60
N ARG A 514 5.87 21.93 -43.87
CA ARG A 514 4.68 22.46 -44.56
C ARG A 514 4.95 22.62 -46.06
N ARG A 515 4.23 21.88 -46.90
CA ARG A 515 4.31 22.01 -48.37
C ARG A 515 3.59 23.28 -48.87
N VAL A 516 4.14 23.94 -49.89
CA VAL A 516 3.58 25.19 -50.46
C VAL A 516 2.33 24.90 -51.30
N GLU A 517 1.27 25.71 -51.14
CA GLU A 517 -0.01 25.54 -51.86
C GLU A 517 -0.11 26.47 -53.08
N SER A 518 -0.05 25.91 -54.29
CA SER A 518 -0.22 26.64 -55.56
C SER A 518 -1.70 26.93 -55.85
N SER A 519 -2.10 28.21 -55.82
CA SER A 519 -3.51 28.63 -55.97
C SER A 519 -3.85 29.16 -57.36
N VAL A 520 -4.00 28.25 -58.33
CA VAL A 520 -4.54 28.61 -59.66
C VAL A 520 -6.01 29.06 -59.52
N ARG A 521 -6.30 30.34 -59.77
CA ARG A 521 -7.68 30.86 -59.78
C ARG A 521 -8.37 30.55 -61.10
N THR A 522 -9.52 29.89 -61.05
CA THR A 522 -10.37 29.71 -62.24
C THR A 522 -11.06 31.04 -62.61
N PRO A 523 -10.90 31.54 -63.85
CA PRO A 523 -11.56 32.76 -64.29
C PRO A 523 -13.09 32.59 -64.38
N GLY A 524 -13.82 33.69 -64.17
CA GLY A 524 -15.28 33.75 -64.32
C GLY A 524 -15.73 33.72 -65.79
N LEU A 525 -17.05 33.68 -65.99
CA LEU A 525 -17.64 33.80 -67.34
C LEU A 525 -17.48 35.23 -67.89
N THR A 526 -17.26 35.35 -69.20
CA THR A 526 -17.25 36.64 -69.91
C THR A 526 -18.68 37.19 -70.11
N ALA A 527 -18.80 38.48 -70.43
CA ALA A 527 -20.09 39.10 -70.72
C ALA A 527 -20.88 38.35 -71.83
N ALA A 528 -20.23 38.07 -72.96
CA ALA A 528 -20.86 37.33 -74.07
C ALA A 528 -21.25 35.88 -73.69
N GLN A 529 -20.48 35.21 -72.81
CA GLN A 529 -20.87 33.90 -72.29
C GLN A 529 -22.10 33.98 -71.35
N LEU A 530 -22.22 35.06 -70.57
CA LEU A 530 -23.37 35.31 -69.70
C LEU A 530 -24.62 35.68 -70.51
N GLU A 531 -24.49 36.49 -71.55
CA GLU A 531 -25.58 36.83 -72.47
C GLU A 531 -26.14 35.56 -73.14
N ARG A 532 -25.28 34.75 -73.77
CA ARG A 532 -25.70 33.49 -74.40
C ARG A 532 -26.25 32.46 -73.40
N LEU A 533 -25.77 32.46 -72.15
CA LEU A 533 -26.35 31.65 -71.07
C LEU A 533 -27.78 32.06 -70.71
N TRP A 534 -28.15 33.34 -70.85
CA TRP A 534 -29.49 33.82 -70.53
C TRP A 534 -30.53 33.51 -71.61
N GLU A 535 -30.11 33.26 -72.83
CA GLU A 535 -30.94 32.82 -73.96
C GLU A 535 -31.33 31.34 -73.87
N PHE A 536 -30.53 30.53 -73.16
CA PHE A 536 -30.74 29.07 -73.08
C PHE A 536 -32.13 28.68 -72.58
N GLU A 537 -32.81 27.79 -73.31
CA GLU A 537 -34.04 27.13 -72.89
C GLU A 537 -33.75 26.12 -71.77
N VAL A 538 -34.00 26.56 -70.53
CA VAL A 538 -33.84 25.76 -69.31
C VAL A 538 -35.02 26.02 -68.37
N PRO A 539 -35.37 25.08 -67.47
CA PRO A 539 -36.50 25.26 -66.57
C PRO A 539 -36.30 26.46 -65.64
N VAL A 540 -37.41 27.00 -65.13
CA VAL A 540 -37.43 28.21 -64.28
C VAL A 540 -36.53 28.06 -63.05
N ARG A 541 -36.41 26.85 -62.48
CA ARG A 541 -35.51 26.55 -61.35
C ARG A 541 -34.04 26.86 -61.69
N GLU A 542 -33.53 26.29 -62.77
CA GLU A 542 -32.17 26.50 -63.27
C GLU A 542 -31.94 27.98 -63.59
N ARG A 543 -32.83 28.58 -64.38
CA ARG A 543 -32.70 29.99 -64.81
C ARG A 543 -32.67 30.95 -63.62
N THR A 544 -33.50 30.71 -62.60
CA THR A 544 -33.53 31.51 -61.37
C THR A 544 -32.29 31.30 -60.52
N LEU A 545 -31.83 30.05 -60.36
CA LEU A 545 -30.62 29.73 -59.58
C LEU A 545 -29.38 30.41 -60.18
N TRP A 546 -29.20 30.33 -61.49
CA TRP A 546 -28.03 30.89 -62.16
C TRP A 546 -28.05 32.42 -62.16
N ARG A 547 -29.21 33.05 -62.36
CA ARG A 547 -29.37 34.51 -62.21
C ARG A 547 -29.14 34.98 -60.77
N LEU A 548 -29.69 34.29 -59.76
CA LEU A 548 -29.51 34.64 -58.36
C LEU A 548 -28.03 34.54 -57.94
N LEU A 549 -27.31 33.49 -58.35
CA LEU A 549 -25.87 33.37 -58.11
C LEU A 549 -25.06 34.51 -58.74
N HIS A 550 -25.38 34.89 -59.97
CA HIS A 550 -24.69 35.97 -60.69
C HIS A 550 -25.04 37.38 -60.16
N GLU A 551 -26.32 37.63 -59.83
CA GLU A 551 -26.80 38.94 -59.39
C GLU A 551 -26.39 39.26 -57.95
N SER A 552 -26.34 38.25 -57.07
CA SER A 552 -26.02 38.41 -55.64
C SER A 552 -24.53 38.35 -55.29
N ALA A 553 -23.71 37.72 -56.14
CA ALA A 553 -22.36 37.29 -55.79
C ALA A 553 -22.26 36.50 -54.46
N ALA A 554 -23.34 35.81 -54.06
CA ALA A 554 -23.34 34.91 -52.91
C ALA A 554 -22.74 33.54 -53.26
N GLY A 555 -22.08 32.90 -52.30
CA GLY A 555 -21.48 31.57 -52.48
C GLY A 555 -22.54 30.48 -52.68
N VAL A 556 -22.29 29.55 -53.60
CA VAL A 556 -23.29 28.57 -54.10
C VAL A 556 -24.05 27.83 -52.99
N ARG A 557 -23.38 27.44 -51.90
CA ARG A 557 -24.04 26.78 -50.76
C ARG A 557 -25.06 27.67 -50.04
N VAL A 558 -24.79 28.98 -49.93
CA VAL A 558 -25.70 29.96 -49.28
C VAL A 558 -26.99 30.10 -50.08
N VAL A 559 -26.89 30.20 -51.42
CA VAL A 559 -28.05 30.31 -52.31
C VAL A 559 -28.89 29.02 -52.34
N LEU A 560 -28.25 27.85 -52.26
CA LEU A 560 -28.98 26.58 -52.16
C LEU A 560 -29.63 26.37 -50.77
N SER A 561 -29.07 26.93 -49.70
CA SER A 561 -29.67 26.89 -48.36
C SER A 561 -30.86 27.84 -48.15
N LEU A 562 -31.16 28.74 -49.09
CA LEU A 562 -32.37 29.57 -49.04
C LEU A 562 -33.65 28.73 -48.95
N ASN A 563 -34.53 29.12 -48.04
CA ASN A 563 -35.93 28.75 -48.02
C ASN A 563 -36.80 29.85 -48.64
N VAL A 564 -38.10 29.61 -48.72
CA VAL A 564 -39.09 30.58 -49.21
C VAL A 564 -39.42 31.62 -48.14
N GLU A 565 -39.51 31.21 -46.88
CA GLU A 565 -39.73 32.09 -45.72
C GLU A 565 -38.55 33.04 -45.42
N ASP A 566 -37.38 32.80 -46.01
CA ASP A 566 -36.22 33.69 -45.91
C ASP A 566 -36.32 34.91 -46.86
N LEU A 567 -37.29 34.93 -47.79
CA LEU A 567 -37.34 35.86 -48.91
C LEU A 567 -38.19 37.11 -48.62
N ASP A 568 -37.53 38.26 -48.62
CA ASP A 568 -38.12 39.58 -48.72
C ASP A 568 -38.16 39.97 -50.22
N LEU A 569 -39.33 39.79 -50.84
CA LEU A 569 -39.50 39.98 -52.28
C LEU A 569 -39.52 41.46 -52.69
N ASP A 570 -39.96 42.34 -51.79
CA ASP A 570 -40.12 43.77 -52.03
C ASP A 570 -38.76 44.49 -51.99
N ASP A 571 -37.98 44.30 -50.91
CA ASP A 571 -36.60 44.80 -50.80
C ASP A 571 -35.57 43.89 -51.52
N ARG A 572 -36.04 42.84 -52.21
CA ARG A 572 -35.25 41.92 -53.07
C ARG A 572 -34.04 41.31 -52.38
N ARG A 573 -34.25 40.84 -51.16
CA ARG A 573 -33.21 40.36 -50.25
C ARG A 573 -33.63 39.11 -49.48
N ALA A 574 -32.66 38.38 -48.97
CA ALA A 574 -32.87 37.26 -48.07
C ALA A 574 -31.70 37.13 -47.09
N ARG A 575 -31.93 36.56 -45.91
CA ARG A 575 -30.90 36.44 -44.85
C ARG A 575 -30.72 34.98 -44.41
N VAL A 576 -29.57 34.39 -44.74
CA VAL A 576 -29.25 33.00 -44.40
C VAL A 576 -27.90 32.91 -43.72
N ALA A 577 -27.82 32.17 -42.61
CA ALA A 577 -26.58 31.95 -41.83
C ALA A 577 -25.80 33.25 -41.56
N GLY A 578 -26.51 34.30 -41.14
CA GLY A 578 -25.96 35.62 -40.83
C GLY A 578 -25.58 36.49 -42.04
N ARG A 579 -25.75 36.02 -43.28
CA ARG A 579 -25.38 36.72 -44.51
C ARG A 579 -26.60 37.16 -45.31
N TRP A 580 -26.52 38.35 -45.91
CA TRP A 580 -27.49 38.83 -46.88
C TRP A 580 -27.22 38.26 -48.27
N VAL A 581 -28.28 37.96 -49.01
CA VAL A 581 -28.30 37.63 -50.43
C VAL A 581 -29.30 38.58 -51.08
N THR A 582 -28.83 39.49 -51.94
CA THR A 582 -29.68 40.45 -52.67
C THR A 582 -29.71 40.14 -54.16
N TRP A 583 -30.76 40.55 -54.88
CA TRP A 583 -30.89 40.26 -56.31
C TRP A 583 -31.47 41.42 -57.13
N ARG A 584 -31.43 41.29 -58.47
CA ARG A 584 -31.83 42.33 -59.41
C ARG A 584 -33.08 41.90 -60.21
N SER A 585 -33.42 42.66 -61.24
CA SER A 585 -34.62 42.48 -62.08
C SER A 585 -34.64 41.20 -62.91
N GLY A 586 -33.50 40.49 -63.07
CA GLY A 586 -33.48 39.17 -63.70
C GLY A 586 -34.02 38.09 -62.77
N THR A 587 -33.59 38.06 -61.51
CA THR A 587 -34.11 37.12 -60.51
C THR A 587 -35.52 37.50 -60.04
N ALA A 588 -35.78 38.78 -59.80
CA ALA A 588 -37.07 39.25 -59.27
C ALA A 588 -38.27 38.89 -60.17
N ARG A 589 -38.08 38.86 -61.51
CA ARG A 589 -39.11 38.43 -62.47
C ARG A 589 -39.36 36.91 -62.48
N LEU A 590 -38.41 36.11 -61.99
CA LEU A 590 -38.51 34.64 -62.00
C LEU A 590 -38.95 34.06 -60.65
N LEU A 591 -38.67 34.75 -59.53
CA LEU A 591 -39.00 34.25 -58.20
C LEU A 591 -40.51 33.94 -58.01
N PRO A 592 -41.48 34.82 -58.36
CA PRO A 592 -42.90 34.49 -58.22
C PRO A 592 -43.30 33.21 -58.97
N VAL A 593 -42.71 33.00 -60.16
CA VAL A 593 -42.94 31.81 -61.00
C VAL A 593 -42.29 30.55 -60.42
N LEU A 594 -41.13 30.68 -59.75
CA LEU A 594 -40.46 29.57 -59.04
C LEU A 594 -41.14 29.23 -57.69
N LEU A 595 -41.72 30.21 -57.02
CA LEU A 595 -42.47 30.00 -55.79
C LEU A 595 -43.77 29.26 -56.08
N ALA A 596 -44.52 29.68 -57.11
CA ALA A 596 -45.76 29.04 -57.54
C ALA A 596 -46.78 28.82 -56.39
N GLY A 597 -46.95 29.84 -55.55
CA GLY A 597 -47.85 29.81 -54.39
C GLY A 597 -47.31 29.14 -53.12
N ARG A 598 -46.11 28.52 -53.16
CA ARG A 598 -45.45 28.03 -51.94
C ARG A 598 -45.11 29.20 -51.01
N GLY A 599 -45.39 29.02 -49.72
CA GLY A 599 -45.06 29.99 -48.67
C GLY A 599 -43.91 29.58 -47.73
N ARG A 600 -43.36 28.36 -47.86
CA ARG A 600 -42.33 27.83 -46.94
C ARG A 600 -41.51 26.67 -47.52
N GLY A 601 -40.39 26.36 -46.86
CA GLY A 601 -39.47 25.27 -47.20
C GLY A 601 -38.44 25.65 -48.27
N PRO A 602 -37.59 24.71 -48.74
CA PRO A 602 -36.44 25.04 -49.58
C PRO A 602 -36.83 25.73 -50.90
N LEU A 603 -36.14 26.82 -51.25
CA LEU A 603 -36.41 27.59 -52.46
C LEU A 603 -36.21 26.74 -53.73
N PHE A 604 -35.06 26.08 -53.83
CA PHE A 604 -34.68 25.21 -54.95
C PHE A 604 -34.89 23.73 -54.60
N LEU A 605 -35.82 23.07 -55.30
CA LEU A 605 -36.19 21.68 -55.08
C LEU A 605 -35.60 20.72 -56.12
N ALA A 606 -35.28 19.50 -55.70
CA ALA A 606 -34.89 18.41 -56.60
C ALA A 606 -36.07 17.91 -57.46
N ASP A 607 -35.75 17.23 -58.57
CA ASP A 607 -36.74 16.74 -59.54
C ASP A 607 -37.68 15.66 -58.94
N ARG A 608 -37.16 14.87 -57.99
CA ARG A 608 -37.81 13.68 -57.41
C ARG A 608 -37.88 13.79 -55.89
N ARG A 609 -38.87 13.14 -55.27
CA ARG A 609 -38.90 12.89 -53.82
C ARG A 609 -37.71 11.99 -53.40
N PRO A 610 -37.16 12.13 -52.18
CA PRO A 610 -36.17 11.17 -51.67
C PRO A 610 -36.80 9.78 -51.52
N GLY A 611 -36.02 8.73 -51.76
CA GLY A 611 -36.45 7.35 -51.53
C GLY A 611 -36.31 6.94 -50.05
N PRO A 612 -37.06 5.92 -49.58
CA PRO A 612 -37.13 5.57 -48.16
C PRO A 612 -35.78 5.17 -47.55
N ALA A 613 -34.85 4.61 -48.33
CA ALA A 613 -33.51 4.25 -47.88
C ALA A 613 -32.55 5.45 -47.67
N ARG A 614 -32.97 6.69 -47.98
CA ARG A 614 -32.21 7.93 -47.74
C ARG A 614 -33.16 9.05 -47.29
N PRO A 615 -33.72 9.00 -46.07
CA PRO A 615 -34.50 10.08 -45.51
C PRO A 615 -33.65 11.36 -45.41
N ARG A 616 -34.32 12.51 -45.40
CA ARG A 616 -33.70 13.83 -45.21
C ARG A 616 -34.25 14.48 -43.95
N ALA A 617 -33.47 15.41 -43.38
CA ALA A 617 -33.96 16.27 -42.31
C ALA A 617 -35.21 17.04 -42.77
N ALA A 618 -36.15 17.29 -41.86
CA ALA A 618 -37.42 17.94 -42.19
C ALA A 618 -37.22 19.34 -42.82
N ALA A 619 -36.23 20.11 -42.34
CA ALA A 619 -35.85 21.42 -42.89
C ALA A 619 -35.25 21.38 -44.32
N ASP A 620 -34.96 20.19 -44.86
CA ASP A 620 -34.52 19.95 -46.23
C ASP A 620 -35.63 19.41 -47.14
N LEU A 621 -36.88 19.36 -46.67
CA LEU A 621 -38.06 18.93 -47.41
C LEU A 621 -39.01 20.10 -47.64
N CYS A 622 -39.57 20.22 -48.84
CA CYS A 622 -40.72 21.10 -49.08
C CYS A 622 -41.99 20.43 -48.54
N PRO A 623 -42.71 21.05 -47.60
CA PRO A 623 -43.91 20.45 -47.00
C PRO A 623 -45.01 20.22 -48.04
N ASP A 624 -45.17 21.15 -48.98
CA ASP A 624 -46.27 21.15 -49.94
C ASP A 624 -46.09 20.10 -51.07
N THR A 625 -44.85 19.60 -51.27
CA THR A 625 -44.54 18.68 -52.39
C THR A 625 -43.83 17.38 -51.98
N GLY A 626 -43.27 17.31 -50.77
CA GLY A 626 -42.40 16.21 -50.32
C GLY A 626 -41.06 16.11 -51.06
N ARG A 627 -40.69 17.09 -51.90
CA ARG A 627 -39.41 17.10 -52.63
C ARG A 627 -38.31 17.70 -51.76
N GLY A 628 -37.10 17.15 -51.85
CA GLY A 628 -35.96 17.63 -51.08
C GLY A 628 -35.22 18.81 -51.72
N ARG A 629 -34.48 19.59 -50.92
CA ARG A 629 -33.56 20.66 -51.36
C ARG A 629 -32.61 20.18 -52.47
N LEU A 630 -32.42 20.99 -53.50
CA LEU A 630 -31.45 20.73 -54.57
C LEU A 630 -30.02 20.69 -54.02
N SER A 631 -29.30 19.58 -54.23
CA SER A 631 -27.92 19.46 -53.73
C SER A 631 -26.93 20.22 -54.62
N TYR A 632 -25.80 20.61 -54.04
CA TYR A 632 -24.72 21.31 -54.77
C TYR A 632 -24.24 20.50 -55.97
N GLU A 633 -24.06 19.20 -55.81
CA GLU A 633 -23.54 18.26 -56.80
C GLU A 633 -24.51 18.12 -57.98
N ARG A 634 -25.83 18.10 -57.72
CA ARG A 634 -26.85 18.06 -58.78
C ARG A 634 -26.96 19.40 -59.50
N ALA A 635 -26.89 20.53 -58.79
CA ALA A 635 -26.90 21.85 -59.40
C ALA A 635 -25.66 22.08 -60.29
N GLU A 636 -24.48 21.71 -59.78
CA GLU A 636 -23.19 21.79 -60.48
C GLU A 636 -23.18 20.91 -61.73
N TYR A 637 -23.70 19.68 -61.65
CA TYR A 637 -23.89 18.79 -62.82
C TYR A 637 -24.81 19.40 -63.88
N LEU A 638 -25.96 19.96 -63.48
CA LEU A 638 -26.93 20.54 -64.42
C LEU A 638 -26.35 21.77 -65.13
N PHE A 639 -25.61 22.61 -64.40
CA PHE A 639 -24.94 23.79 -64.97
C PHE A 639 -23.82 23.40 -65.94
N LYS A 640 -22.94 22.46 -65.56
CA LYS A 640 -21.91 21.93 -66.48
C LYS A 640 -22.51 21.35 -67.75
N ARG A 641 -23.56 20.54 -67.61
CA ARG A 641 -24.23 19.90 -68.75
C ARG A 641 -24.83 20.92 -69.72
N ALA A 642 -25.45 22.00 -69.21
CA ALA A 642 -25.97 23.07 -70.05
C ALA A 642 -24.86 23.91 -70.69
N THR A 643 -23.82 24.26 -69.92
CA THR A 643 -22.74 25.16 -70.37
C THR A 643 -21.61 24.48 -71.14
N ARG A 644 -21.71 23.18 -71.44
CA ARG A 644 -20.76 22.46 -72.31
C ARG A 644 -20.53 23.13 -73.67
N ALA A 645 -21.55 23.80 -74.23
CA ALA A 645 -21.45 24.55 -75.49
C ALA A 645 -20.97 26.02 -75.32
N LEU A 646 -20.54 26.42 -74.12
CA LEU A 646 -19.90 27.71 -73.82
C LEU A 646 -18.41 27.56 -73.44
N ASP A 647 -18.00 26.34 -73.08
CA ASP A 647 -16.65 25.96 -72.67
C ASP A 647 -15.87 25.34 -73.84
N PRO A 648 -14.77 25.96 -74.32
CA PRO A 648 -13.92 25.38 -75.36
C PRO A 648 -13.34 24.00 -75.06
N ALA A 649 -13.23 23.61 -73.78
CA ALA A 649 -12.73 22.30 -73.37
C ALA A 649 -13.83 21.21 -73.29
N GLY A 650 -15.10 21.55 -73.54
CA GLY A 650 -16.23 20.62 -73.54
C GLY A 650 -16.58 20.00 -72.18
N GLN A 651 -15.99 20.48 -71.08
CA GLN A 651 -16.24 20.00 -69.71
C GLN A 651 -17.42 20.70 -69.05
N GLY A 652 -17.71 21.92 -69.48
CA GLY A 652 -18.76 22.78 -68.93
C GLY A 652 -18.29 23.56 -67.70
N HIS A 653 -18.83 24.77 -67.56
CA HIS A 653 -18.43 25.70 -66.51
C HIS A 653 -18.96 25.31 -65.13
N THR A 654 -18.22 25.69 -64.09
CA THR A 654 -18.58 25.44 -62.69
C THR A 654 -19.49 26.54 -62.14
N LEU A 655 -20.37 26.23 -61.18
CA LEU A 655 -21.26 27.26 -60.59
C LEU A 655 -20.48 28.40 -59.89
N ARG A 656 -19.21 28.18 -59.57
CA ARG A 656 -18.30 29.21 -59.02
C ARG A 656 -17.88 30.26 -60.06
N GLN A 657 -18.03 30.00 -61.36
CA GLN A 657 -17.67 30.95 -62.43
C GLN A 657 -18.78 31.97 -62.74
N LEU A 658 -20.00 31.74 -62.26
CA LEU A 658 -21.04 32.78 -62.15
C LEU A 658 -20.71 33.82 -61.07
N TRP A 659 -19.97 33.40 -60.04
CA TRP A 659 -19.60 34.18 -58.86
C TRP A 659 -18.32 35.01 -59.03
N SER A 660 -17.31 34.48 -59.74
CA SER A 660 -16.00 35.14 -59.87
C SER A 660 -15.93 36.29 -60.90
N GLY A 661 -17.05 36.64 -61.54
CA GLY A 661 -17.12 37.70 -62.57
C GLY A 661 -17.29 39.14 -62.05
N ARG A 662 -17.26 39.38 -60.73
CA ARG A 662 -17.29 40.73 -60.12
C ARG A 662 -16.40 40.79 -58.87
N ARG A 663 -15.11 41.00 -59.09
CA ARG A 663 -14.12 41.49 -58.12
C ARG A 663 -13.22 42.50 -58.81
#